data_AF-A0A412E7J2-F1
#
_entry.id   AF-A0A412E7J2-F1
#
_cell.length_a   1.000
_cell.length_b   1.000
_cell.length_c   1.000
_cell.angle_alpha   90.00
_cell.angle_beta   90.00
_cell.angle_gamma   90.00
#
_symmetry.space_group_name_H-M   'P 1'
#
loop_
_entity.id
_entity.type
_entity.pdbx_description
1 polymer ?
#
loop_
_entity_poly.entity_id
_entity_poly.type
_entity_poly.pdbx_seq_one_letter_code
_entity_poly.pdbx_strand_id
1 'polypeptide(L)'
;MRLFIRVFLLLQIIALPVRAQYIVQGVVTDSLTREPLPYTSVYLKGTTEGGMTDDKGVFSFKTYRPEARLVISAVGYNEYTRLIHPARGERIKVALAPTTYALNEVVVKPKRERYKKKNNPAVEFVRKMIEHRDDYSPDERDFWQRERYEKMTFAINNFDSVKQQKWLYRKFKFLTDYVDTSAVTGKPVLAVSNRELLATDYYRKSPHSEKQWVKARRQAGVDEMLSQQGMEQAISVTMTDVDIYQNNITLFTNKFVSPLSSLGPSFYKYYLMDTLTVAGKPCVDLTFVPFNSESFGFTGHLYVMLDSTYFVRRVVMNFPQKINLNFVDYMKIEQDFDRAEDGTRQLMNESITTEFKLVDNSDGIYAKRDVYYRNYAYEPTADALQAFRKPEKVIEGMDSSAHSDAYWDANRLAEVSKKETSVDKMMAQLRSYPVYYWTEKVLKVLFTGYIPAPKEKAPLFYIGMMNTTISGNALEGVRVRAGGMTTAWLNPHLFGRGYVAYGFRDERVKGLAELEYSFHKKKEYANEFPIHSLKLRYLSDVNQYGQHYLYTSQDNVFLALKRQKDDRIGYQRKAELTYTNEFHSGFSFQVTTRLRKDESSHLIPFIRQDEDKSFVKSISTSELELKLRYAPNEKFFQTQWNRFPVSLDAPVFTLTHTMAAKGVLGGDYTYHYTEAGFQKRFWFSAFGYTDVILKAGKVWNKVPFPLLIIPNANLSYTIQPESYSLMNAMEFMNDEYASWDVTYFLNGFLFNRIPLLKKLKWREVLSCRGIYGNLSDKNNPEFSEGLFAFPAGSTTMGHTPYVEVGVGVENILKVLRVDYVWRLTYRDLPNIDKSGLRISLHMTF
;
A
#
# COMPACT_ATOMS: atom_id res chain seq x y z
N MET A 1 82.36 -1.25 -61.85
CA MET A 1 80.93 -1.14 -62.25
C MET A 1 80.00 -2.19 -61.60
N ARG A 2 80.39 -3.47 -61.48
CA ARG A 2 79.53 -4.52 -60.89
C ARG A 2 79.26 -4.40 -59.37
N LEU A 3 80.14 -3.77 -58.59
CA LEU A 3 79.94 -3.57 -57.14
C LEU A 3 78.95 -2.42 -56.85
N PHE A 4 78.98 -1.35 -57.65
CA PHE A 4 78.09 -0.20 -57.53
C PHE A 4 76.63 -0.55 -57.85
N ILE A 5 76.40 -1.44 -58.83
CA ILE A 5 75.06 -1.93 -59.17
C ILE A 5 74.50 -2.82 -58.05
N ARG A 6 75.33 -3.62 -57.38
CA ARG A 6 74.91 -4.44 -56.23
C ARG A 6 74.56 -3.60 -54.99
N VAL A 7 75.31 -2.54 -54.72
CA VAL A 7 75.01 -1.61 -53.61
C VAL A 7 73.77 -0.77 -53.90
N PHE A 8 73.57 -0.33 -55.15
CA PHE A 8 72.37 0.40 -55.55
C PHE A 8 71.09 -0.46 -55.51
N LEU A 9 71.17 -1.75 -55.89
CA LEU A 9 70.06 -2.70 -55.72
C LEU A 9 69.79 -3.04 -54.25
N LEU A 10 70.81 -3.06 -53.39
CA LEU A 10 70.64 -3.31 -51.95
C LEU A 10 69.99 -2.10 -51.23
N LEU A 11 70.31 -0.86 -51.64
CA LEU A 11 69.67 0.34 -51.11
C LEU A 11 68.21 0.50 -51.55
N GLN A 12 67.83 0.00 -52.74
CA GLN A 12 66.44 0.01 -53.21
C GLN A 12 65.53 -0.96 -52.44
N ILE A 13 66.09 -2.03 -51.85
CA ILE A 13 65.33 -3.00 -51.04
C ILE A 13 65.04 -2.47 -49.61
N ILE A 14 65.84 -1.52 -49.12
CA ILE A 14 65.70 -0.95 -47.76
C ILE A 14 64.68 0.21 -47.70
N ALA A 15 64.21 0.72 -48.85
CA ALA A 15 63.28 1.85 -48.94
C ALA A 15 61.79 1.47 -49.11
N LEU A 16 61.42 0.20 -48.93
CA LEU A 16 60.00 -0.18 -48.88
C LEU A 16 59.40 0.26 -47.55
N PRO A 17 58.34 1.10 -47.53
CA PRO A 17 57.64 1.40 -46.30
C PRO A 17 56.96 0.12 -45.81
N VAL A 18 57.53 -0.51 -44.80
CA VAL A 18 56.85 -1.55 -44.02
C VAL A 18 55.69 -0.85 -43.32
N ARG A 19 54.50 -0.86 -43.95
CA ARG A 19 53.26 -0.53 -43.26
C ARG A 19 52.98 -1.67 -42.28
N ALA A 20 53.37 -1.49 -41.03
CA ALA A 20 53.06 -2.43 -39.97
C ALA A 20 51.53 -2.66 -39.95
N GLN A 21 51.12 -3.90 -40.23
CA GLN A 21 49.74 -4.34 -40.04
C GLN A 21 49.51 -4.52 -38.55
N TYR A 22 48.61 -3.74 -37.97
CA TYR A 22 48.16 -3.93 -36.60
C TYR A 22 47.01 -4.93 -36.60
N ILE A 23 46.98 -5.80 -35.58
CA ILE A 23 45.89 -6.77 -35.38
C ILE A 23 44.98 -6.22 -34.29
N VAL A 24 43.71 -6.03 -34.62
CA VAL A 24 42.66 -5.70 -33.66
C VAL A 24 41.94 -7.00 -33.33
N GLN A 25 41.99 -7.42 -32.07
CA GLN A 25 41.39 -8.69 -31.64
C GLN A 25 40.69 -8.55 -30.29
N GLY A 26 39.63 -9.31 -30.10
CA GLY A 26 38.80 -9.19 -28.92
C GLY A 26 37.71 -10.24 -28.80
N VAL A 27 36.91 -10.12 -27.74
CA VAL A 27 35.72 -10.95 -27.52
C VAL A 27 34.53 -10.06 -27.19
N VAL A 28 33.37 -10.40 -27.76
CA VAL A 28 32.09 -9.75 -27.52
C VAL A 28 31.17 -10.72 -26.79
N THR A 29 30.60 -10.27 -25.67
CA THR A 29 29.65 -11.05 -24.86
C THR A 29 28.40 -10.25 -24.59
N ASP A 30 27.30 -10.92 -24.26
CA ASP A 30 26.10 -10.28 -23.73
C ASP A 30 26.41 -9.70 -22.33
N SER A 31 25.94 -8.48 -22.03
CA SER A 31 26.15 -7.83 -20.74
C SER A 31 25.33 -8.42 -19.59
N LEU A 32 24.15 -8.99 -19.89
CA LEU A 32 23.24 -9.64 -18.96
C LEU A 32 23.64 -11.11 -18.75
N THR A 33 23.71 -11.90 -19.81
CA THR A 33 23.93 -13.36 -19.72
C THR A 33 25.40 -13.77 -19.65
N ARG A 34 26.32 -12.87 -20.02
CA ARG A 34 27.77 -13.13 -20.17
C ARG A 34 28.12 -14.17 -21.24
N GLU A 35 27.14 -14.64 -22.01
CA GLU A 35 27.36 -15.57 -23.11
C GLU A 35 28.08 -14.88 -24.28
N PRO A 36 28.91 -15.61 -25.05
CA PRO A 36 29.54 -15.07 -26.25
C PRO A 36 28.49 -14.68 -27.30
N LEU A 37 28.68 -13.53 -27.96
CA LEU A 37 27.79 -13.07 -29.02
C LEU A 37 28.38 -13.41 -30.39
N PRO A 38 27.87 -14.45 -31.08
CA PRO A 38 28.36 -14.82 -32.39
C PRO A 38 27.82 -13.89 -33.49
N TYR A 39 28.50 -13.85 -34.63
CA TYR A 39 28.08 -13.10 -35.83
C TYR A 39 27.84 -11.59 -35.62
N THR A 40 28.44 -11.02 -34.58
CA THR A 40 28.38 -9.59 -34.26
C THR A 40 29.29 -8.82 -35.19
N SER A 41 28.80 -7.73 -35.79
CA SER A 41 29.61 -6.90 -36.69
C SER A 41 30.59 -6.04 -35.89
N VAL A 42 31.87 -6.09 -36.27
CA VAL A 42 32.95 -5.32 -35.64
C VAL A 42 33.73 -4.60 -36.74
N TYR A 43 33.73 -3.26 -36.75
CA TYR A 43 34.37 -2.50 -37.83
C TYR A 43 34.93 -1.16 -37.35
N LEU A 44 35.80 -0.54 -38.14
CA LEU A 44 36.32 0.80 -37.85
C LEU A 44 35.44 1.86 -38.50
N LYS A 45 34.98 2.83 -37.71
CA LYS A 45 34.05 3.88 -38.15
C LYS A 45 34.61 4.65 -39.34
N GLY A 46 33.84 4.71 -40.43
CA GLY A 46 34.23 5.41 -41.67
C GLY A 46 35.18 4.63 -42.56
N THR A 47 35.30 3.30 -42.38
CA THR A 47 36.09 2.41 -43.24
C THR A 47 35.32 1.12 -43.55
N THR A 48 35.85 0.31 -44.46
CA THR A 48 35.41 -1.07 -44.71
C THR A 48 36.27 -2.10 -43.96
N GLU A 49 37.17 -1.66 -43.08
CA GLU A 49 38.05 -2.53 -42.30
C GLU A 49 37.30 -3.03 -41.07
N GLY A 50 37.08 -4.34 -41.01
CA GLY A 50 36.30 -4.98 -39.94
C GLY A 50 36.17 -6.48 -40.17
N GLY A 51 35.33 -7.11 -39.37
CA GLY A 51 34.97 -8.52 -39.44
C GLY A 51 33.72 -8.81 -38.63
N MET A 52 33.46 -10.09 -38.40
CA MET A 52 32.42 -10.57 -37.51
C MET A 52 33.03 -11.40 -36.39
N THR A 53 32.30 -11.55 -35.28
CA THR A 53 32.67 -12.52 -34.25
C THR A 53 32.34 -13.96 -34.68
N ASP A 54 33.17 -14.90 -34.25
CA ASP A 54 32.93 -16.35 -34.41
C ASP A 54 31.91 -16.90 -33.39
N ASP A 55 31.67 -18.21 -33.41
CA ASP A 55 30.74 -18.90 -32.49
C ASP A 55 31.11 -18.74 -30.99
N LYS A 56 32.34 -18.31 -30.69
CA LYS A 56 32.84 -18.04 -29.33
C LYS A 56 32.89 -16.54 -29.03
N GLY A 57 32.29 -15.71 -29.87
CA GLY A 57 32.25 -14.25 -29.73
C GLY A 57 33.58 -13.57 -30.01
N VAL A 58 34.57 -14.26 -30.59
CA VAL A 58 35.92 -13.73 -30.83
C VAL A 58 36.00 -13.08 -32.20
N PHE A 59 36.58 -11.89 -32.28
CA PHE A 59 36.89 -11.22 -33.55
C PHE A 59 38.38 -10.96 -33.68
N SER A 60 38.88 -10.95 -34.92
CA SER A 60 40.24 -10.54 -35.25
C SER A 60 40.30 -10.03 -36.69
N PHE A 61 40.81 -8.82 -36.89
CA PHE A 61 41.03 -8.26 -38.23
C PHE A 61 42.25 -7.32 -38.25
N LYS A 62 42.76 -7.05 -39.44
CA LYS A 62 43.99 -6.24 -39.63
C LYS A 62 43.64 -4.81 -40.01
N THR A 63 44.42 -3.85 -39.51
CA THR A 63 44.32 -2.44 -39.88
C THR A 63 45.71 -1.81 -40.01
N TYR A 64 45.81 -0.75 -40.82
CA TYR A 64 47.03 0.06 -40.94
C TYR A 64 46.95 1.36 -40.15
N ARG A 65 45.85 1.57 -39.41
CA ARG A 65 45.61 2.80 -38.67
C ARG A 65 46.17 2.69 -37.25
N PRO A 66 47.04 3.62 -36.81
CA PRO A 66 47.57 3.62 -35.45
C PRO A 66 46.52 3.99 -34.40
N GLU A 67 45.44 4.66 -34.83
CA GLU A 67 44.31 5.08 -34.02
C GLU A 67 43.02 5.01 -34.86
N ALA A 68 41.95 4.45 -34.30
CA ALA A 68 40.65 4.35 -34.96
C ALA A 68 39.50 4.23 -33.95
N ARG A 69 38.27 4.55 -34.35
CA ARG A 69 37.07 4.25 -33.55
C ARG A 69 36.52 2.90 -33.96
N LEU A 70 36.58 1.93 -33.05
CA LEU A 70 35.94 0.63 -33.19
C LEU A 70 34.45 0.76 -32.93
N VAL A 71 33.64 0.19 -33.82
CA VAL A 71 32.18 0.07 -33.69
C VAL A 71 31.84 -1.41 -33.64
N ILE A 72 31.02 -1.78 -32.66
CA ILE A 72 30.49 -3.13 -32.50
C ILE A 72 28.97 -3.03 -32.51
N SER A 73 28.33 -3.75 -33.43
CA SER A 73 26.89 -3.72 -33.65
C SER A 73 26.32 -5.12 -33.83
N ALA A 74 25.26 -5.42 -33.09
CA ALA A 74 24.51 -6.67 -33.18
C ALA A 74 23.01 -6.35 -33.15
N VAL A 75 22.23 -7.15 -33.90
CA VAL A 75 20.76 -7.02 -33.91
C VAL A 75 20.23 -7.24 -32.50
N GLY A 76 19.47 -6.28 -31.97
CA GLY A 76 18.94 -6.35 -30.61
C GLY A 76 19.89 -5.85 -29.51
N TYR A 77 21.03 -5.20 -29.85
CA TYR A 77 22.01 -4.65 -28.89
C TYR A 77 22.36 -3.18 -29.20
N ASN A 78 22.62 -2.39 -28.15
CA ASN A 78 23.06 -1.00 -28.31
C ASN A 78 24.43 -0.97 -28.99
N GLU A 79 24.59 -0.10 -29.99
CA GLU A 79 25.87 0.07 -30.69
C GLU A 79 26.95 0.54 -29.72
N TYR A 80 28.07 -0.20 -29.66
CA TYR A 80 29.22 0.15 -28.84
C TYR A 80 30.27 0.85 -29.71
N THR A 81 30.71 2.04 -29.30
CA THR A 81 31.79 2.79 -29.97
C THR A 81 32.92 3.09 -28.99
N ARG A 82 34.16 2.75 -29.34
CA ARG A 82 35.36 3.06 -28.54
C ARG A 82 36.54 3.46 -29.41
N LEU A 83 37.29 4.48 -28.97
CA LEU A 83 38.59 4.82 -29.55
C LEU A 83 39.62 3.76 -29.15
N ILE A 84 40.29 3.17 -30.15
CA ILE A 84 41.30 2.12 -29.98
C ILE A 84 42.63 2.55 -30.60
N HIS A 85 43.72 2.02 -30.06
CA HIS A 85 45.09 2.24 -30.55
C HIS A 85 45.70 0.90 -30.96
N PRO A 86 45.44 0.40 -32.18
CA PRO A 86 45.88 -0.92 -32.64
C PRO A 86 47.39 -1.17 -32.49
N ALA A 87 48.21 -0.11 -32.53
CA ALA A 87 49.65 -0.18 -32.30
C ALA A 87 50.07 -0.71 -30.92
N ARG A 88 49.17 -0.70 -29.91
CA ARG A 88 49.44 -1.20 -28.56
C ARG A 88 49.14 -2.69 -28.35
N GLY A 89 48.54 -3.36 -29.34
CA GLY A 89 48.24 -4.80 -29.26
C GLY A 89 47.24 -5.19 -28.16
N GLU A 90 46.39 -4.26 -27.70
CA GLU A 90 45.41 -4.51 -26.64
C GLU A 90 44.33 -5.51 -27.09
N ARG A 91 44.06 -6.52 -26.24
CA ARG A 91 42.95 -7.45 -26.44
C ARG A 91 41.66 -6.85 -25.88
N ILE A 92 40.69 -6.63 -26.74
CA ILE A 92 39.48 -5.86 -26.42
C ILE A 92 38.39 -6.81 -25.90
N LYS A 93 37.90 -6.62 -24.67
CA LYS A 93 36.73 -7.34 -24.16
C LYS A 93 35.56 -6.36 -24.04
N VAL A 94 34.46 -6.65 -24.74
CA VAL A 94 33.27 -5.79 -24.77
C VAL A 94 32.06 -6.61 -24.37
N ALA A 95 31.30 -6.10 -23.41
CA ALA A 95 29.99 -6.63 -23.06
C ALA A 95 28.93 -5.71 -23.69
N LEU A 96 28.17 -6.21 -24.67
CA LEU A 96 27.12 -5.45 -25.33
C LEU A 96 25.85 -5.45 -24.47
N ALA A 97 25.28 -4.27 -24.24
CA ALA A 97 23.99 -4.13 -23.61
C ALA A 97 22.89 -4.45 -24.63
N PRO A 98 21.95 -5.36 -24.35
CA PRO A 98 20.76 -5.52 -25.17
C PRO A 98 20.10 -4.16 -25.36
N THR A 99 19.60 -3.91 -26.57
CA THR A 99 18.75 -2.77 -26.83
C THR A 99 17.50 -3.04 -26.02
N THR A 100 17.39 -2.40 -24.86
CA THR A 100 16.06 -2.08 -24.39
C THR A 100 15.47 -1.25 -25.50
N TYR A 101 14.35 -1.70 -26.06
CA TYR A 101 13.39 -0.75 -26.59
C TYR A 101 13.02 0.12 -25.39
N ALA A 102 13.87 1.10 -25.06
CA ALA A 102 13.39 2.35 -24.55
C ALA A 102 12.37 2.73 -25.62
N LEU A 103 11.11 2.50 -25.27
CA LEU A 103 9.99 3.09 -25.96
C LEU A 103 10.26 4.59 -25.83
N ASN A 104 11.07 5.14 -26.73
CA ASN A 104 10.79 6.46 -27.23
C ASN A 104 9.32 6.39 -27.54
N GLU A 105 8.58 7.23 -26.82
CA GLU A 105 7.16 7.47 -27.05
C GLU A 105 6.91 7.26 -28.53
N VAL A 106 5.81 6.57 -28.90
CA VAL A 106 5.17 7.00 -30.12
C VAL A 106 4.87 8.47 -29.85
N VAL A 107 5.81 9.34 -30.18
CA VAL A 107 5.59 10.75 -30.39
C VAL A 107 4.64 10.67 -31.54
N VAL A 108 3.35 10.62 -31.20
CA VAL A 108 2.30 10.97 -32.11
C VAL A 108 2.66 12.40 -32.45
N LYS A 109 3.52 12.56 -33.47
CA LYS A 109 3.87 13.86 -34.01
C LYS A 109 2.51 14.50 -34.20
N PRO A 110 2.26 15.69 -33.65
CA PRO A 110 0.99 16.37 -33.83
C PRO A 110 0.92 16.88 -35.28
N LYS A 111 0.93 15.99 -36.26
CA LYS A 111 0.01 16.16 -37.36
C LYS A 111 -1.36 16.07 -36.70
N ARG A 112 -2.14 17.14 -36.82
CA ARG A 112 -3.50 17.29 -36.28
C ARG A 112 -4.45 16.24 -36.84
N GLU A 113 -4.17 14.96 -36.64
CA GLU A 113 -5.06 13.89 -37.05
C GLU A 113 -6.03 13.64 -35.91
N ARG A 114 -7.28 14.04 -36.14
CA ARG A 114 -8.37 13.84 -35.19
C ARG A 114 -8.63 12.33 -35.13
N TYR A 115 -8.19 11.67 -34.05
CA TYR A 115 -8.48 10.25 -33.81
C TYR A 115 -9.99 10.00 -33.91
N LYS A 116 -10.40 9.18 -34.89
CA LYS A 116 -11.79 8.77 -35.07
C LYS A 116 -11.98 7.38 -34.48
N LYS A 117 -12.96 7.25 -33.59
CA LYS A 117 -13.37 5.95 -33.01
C LYS A 117 -14.20 5.12 -33.98
N LYS A 118 -15.02 5.78 -34.81
CA LYS A 118 -15.93 5.15 -35.76
C LYS A 118 -15.14 4.68 -37.00
N ASN A 119 -15.39 3.43 -37.43
CA ASN A 119 -14.74 2.77 -38.57
C ASN A 119 -13.20 2.69 -38.44
N ASN A 120 -12.70 2.50 -37.22
CA ASN A 120 -11.28 2.32 -36.96
C ASN A 120 -10.99 0.81 -36.79
N PRO A 121 -10.21 0.19 -37.69
CA PRO A 121 -9.90 -1.25 -37.63
C PRO A 121 -9.26 -1.69 -36.32
N ALA A 122 -8.40 -0.85 -35.70
CA ALA A 122 -7.80 -1.17 -34.41
C ALA A 122 -8.84 -1.21 -33.28
N VAL A 123 -9.84 -0.33 -33.34
CA VAL A 123 -10.95 -0.31 -32.36
C VAL A 123 -11.85 -1.53 -32.55
N GLU A 124 -12.12 -1.93 -33.79
CA GLU A 124 -12.90 -3.13 -34.09
C GLU A 124 -12.15 -4.40 -33.67
N PHE A 125 -10.84 -4.48 -33.91
CA PHE A 125 -9.98 -5.57 -33.45
C PHE A 125 -10.04 -5.72 -31.93
N VAL A 126 -9.90 -4.61 -31.19
CA VAL A 126 -9.99 -4.61 -29.72
C VAL A 126 -11.38 -4.98 -29.23
N ARG A 127 -12.46 -4.57 -29.92
CA ARG A 127 -13.80 -5.01 -29.56
C ARG A 127 -13.94 -6.53 -29.64
N LYS A 128 -13.40 -7.16 -30.68
CA LYS A 128 -13.36 -8.62 -30.79
C LYS A 128 -12.51 -9.26 -29.70
N MET A 129 -11.35 -8.68 -29.37
CA MET A 129 -10.55 -9.14 -28.21
C MET A 129 -11.35 -9.10 -26.91
N ILE A 130 -12.15 -8.05 -26.69
CA ILE A 130 -12.99 -7.89 -25.50
C ILE A 130 -14.15 -8.90 -25.51
N GLU A 131 -14.76 -9.14 -26.67
CA GLU A 131 -15.83 -10.14 -26.86
C GLU A 131 -15.34 -11.56 -26.56
N HIS A 132 -14.11 -11.91 -26.97
CA HIS A 132 -13.49 -13.23 -26.80
C HIS A 132 -12.62 -13.37 -25.55
N ARG A 133 -12.62 -12.37 -24.64
CA ARG A 133 -11.65 -12.31 -23.52
C ARG A 133 -11.77 -13.47 -22.53
N ASP A 134 -12.99 -14.01 -22.39
CA ASP A 134 -13.38 -14.99 -21.38
C ASP A 134 -13.36 -16.44 -21.92
N ASP A 135 -13.35 -16.64 -23.25
CA ASP A 135 -13.45 -17.94 -23.94
C ASP A 135 -12.42 -19.00 -23.50
N TYR A 136 -11.23 -18.55 -23.10
CA TYR A 136 -10.12 -19.40 -22.65
C TYR A 136 -9.60 -19.03 -21.26
N SER A 137 -10.47 -18.43 -20.43
CA SER A 137 -10.11 -18.06 -19.07
C SER A 137 -9.78 -19.32 -18.25
N PRO A 138 -8.69 -19.33 -17.45
CA PRO A 138 -8.42 -20.43 -16.53
C PRO A 138 -9.56 -20.63 -15.51
N ASP A 139 -10.34 -19.58 -15.23
CA ASP A 139 -11.44 -19.61 -14.27
C ASP A 139 -12.66 -20.39 -14.77
N GLU A 140 -12.73 -20.69 -16.07
CA GLU A 140 -13.76 -21.56 -16.63
C GLU A 140 -13.57 -23.04 -16.27
N ARG A 141 -12.34 -23.44 -15.88
CA ARG A 141 -12.04 -24.79 -15.39
C ARG A 141 -12.61 -25.01 -14.00
N ASP A 142 -12.95 -26.26 -13.67
CA ASP A 142 -13.40 -26.62 -12.32
C ASP A 142 -12.29 -26.48 -11.28
N PHE A 143 -11.04 -26.72 -11.66
CA PHE A 143 -9.87 -26.63 -10.80
C PHE A 143 -8.62 -26.24 -11.60
N TRP A 144 -7.72 -25.50 -10.95
CA TRP A 144 -6.32 -25.42 -11.36
C TRP A 144 -5.41 -25.23 -10.15
N GLN A 145 -4.16 -25.69 -10.28
CA GLN A 145 -3.07 -25.38 -9.36
C GLN A 145 -1.83 -24.98 -10.14
N ARG A 146 -0.97 -24.19 -9.50
CA ARG A 146 0.33 -23.79 -10.06
C ARG A 146 1.34 -23.52 -8.95
N GLU A 147 2.61 -23.74 -9.25
CA GLU A 147 3.69 -23.27 -8.38
C GLU A 147 4.01 -21.81 -8.70
N ARG A 148 4.27 -21.03 -7.66
CA ARG A 148 4.62 -19.62 -7.71
C ARG A 148 5.95 -19.40 -6.99
N TYR A 149 6.89 -18.77 -7.70
CA TYR A 149 8.06 -18.14 -7.10
C TYR A 149 7.96 -16.64 -7.32
N GLU A 150 7.92 -15.88 -6.24
CA GLU A 150 7.88 -14.42 -6.26
C GLU A 150 9.15 -13.86 -5.62
N LYS A 151 9.75 -12.88 -6.28
CA LYS A 151 10.91 -12.13 -5.80
C LYS A 151 10.60 -10.64 -5.86
N MET A 152 10.86 -9.95 -4.77
CA MET A 152 10.72 -8.51 -4.68
C MET A 152 12.01 -7.86 -4.19
N THR A 153 12.49 -6.86 -4.92
CA THR A 153 13.71 -6.11 -4.60
C THR A 153 13.39 -4.64 -4.49
N PHE A 154 13.79 -4.02 -3.38
CA PHE A 154 13.80 -2.57 -3.21
C PHE A 154 15.23 -2.06 -3.17
N ALA A 155 15.53 -1.06 -3.98
CA ALA A 155 16.85 -0.46 -4.08
C ALA A 155 16.77 1.07 -4.05
N ILE A 156 17.77 1.73 -3.48
CA ILE A 156 17.93 3.18 -3.57
C ILE A 156 18.57 3.51 -4.92
N ASN A 157 17.97 4.44 -5.65
CA ASN A 157 18.42 4.84 -6.97
C ASN A 157 19.61 5.82 -6.92
N ASN A 158 20.38 5.90 -8.01
CA ASN A 158 21.35 6.96 -8.29
C ASN A 158 22.54 7.04 -7.31
N PHE A 159 23.20 5.91 -7.01
CA PHE A 159 24.41 5.84 -6.17
C PHE A 159 25.69 6.19 -6.95
N ASP A 160 25.76 7.40 -7.51
CA ASP A 160 26.87 7.87 -8.34
C ASP A 160 28.13 8.29 -7.54
N SER A 161 29.28 8.32 -8.23
CA SER A 161 30.59 8.72 -7.70
C SER A 161 30.63 10.13 -7.08
N VAL A 162 29.77 11.05 -7.53
CA VAL A 162 29.66 12.41 -6.98
C VAL A 162 29.04 12.43 -5.58
N LYS A 163 28.11 11.52 -5.27
CA LYS A 163 27.50 11.41 -3.93
C LYS A 163 28.40 10.69 -2.95
N GLN A 164 29.25 9.78 -3.42
CA GLN A 164 30.28 9.13 -2.61
C GLN A 164 31.26 10.14 -1.97
N GLN A 165 31.28 11.40 -2.44
CA GLN A 165 32.06 12.49 -1.86
C GLN A 165 31.36 13.26 -0.72
N LYS A 166 30.03 13.12 -0.53
CA LYS A 166 29.31 13.78 0.59
C LYS A 166 29.72 13.16 1.94
N TRP A 167 29.67 13.99 2.99
CA TRP A 167 30.19 13.65 4.33
C TRP A 167 29.61 12.37 4.94
N LEU A 168 28.35 12.07 4.66
CA LEU A 168 27.66 10.86 5.14
C LEU A 168 28.24 9.59 4.50
N TYR A 169 28.45 9.58 3.17
CA TYR A 169 28.94 8.41 2.43
C TYR A 169 30.44 8.16 2.59
N ARG A 170 31.23 9.20 2.93
CA ARG A 170 32.64 9.01 3.33
C ARG A 170 32.80 8.09 4.54
N LYS A 171 31.78 8.03 5.43
CA LYS A 171 31.76 7.13 6.60
C LYS A 171 31.29 5.71 6.28
N PHE A 172 30.58 5.51 5.17
CA PHE A 172 29.99 4.23 4.74
C PHE A 172 30.55 3.75 3.39
N LYS A 173 31.88 3.80 3.21
CA LYS A 173 32.54 3.43 1.93
C LYS A 173 32.21 2.01 1.47
N PHE A 174 32.01 1.08 2.40
CA PHE A 174 31.69 -0.32 2.11
C PHE A 174 30.41 -0.51 1.30
N LEU A 175 29.48 0.46 1.31
CA LEU A 175 28.24 0.37 0.53
C LEU A 175 28.51 0.21 -0.97
N THR A 176 29.67 0.71 -1.46
CA THR A 176 30.09 0.56 -2.86
C THR A 176 30.26 -0.89 -3.31
N ASP A 177 30.59 -1.80 -2.39
CA ASP A 177 30.74 -3.23 -2.67
C ASP A 177 29.39 -3.91 -2.98
N TYR A 178 28.29 -3.29 -2.53
CA TYR A 178 26.92 -3.78 -2.63
C TYR A 178 26.10 -3.07 -3.72
N VAL A 179 26.69 -2.09 -4.43
CA VAL A 179 26.03 -1.40 -5.54
C VAL A 179 25.91 -2.33 -6.75
N ASP A 180 24.70 -2.45 -7.27
CA ASP A 180 24.35 -3.12 -8.53
C ASP A 180 23.90 -2.09 -9.58
N THR A 181 23.48 -2.54 -10.77
CA THR A 181 22.99 -1.67 -11.85
C THR A 181 21.51 -1.92 -12.10
N SER A 182 20.69 -0.86 -12.14
CA SER A 182 19.26 -0.97 -12.47
C SER A 182 19.10 -1.53 -13.89
N ALA A 183 18.31 -2.61 -14.01
CA ALA A 183 17.96 -3.19 -15.31
C ALA A 183 17.11 -2.25 -16.19
N VAL A 184 16.48 -1.23 -15.61
CA VAL A 184 15.62 -0.27 -16.33
C VAL A 184 16.37 1.00 -16.72
N THR A 185 17.09 1.61 -15.78
CA THR A 185 17.75 2.91 -16.02
C THR A 185 19.24 2.81 -16.32
N GLY A 186 19.86 1.63 -16.14
CA GLY A 186 21.31 1.45 -16.28
C GLY A 186 22.13 2.20 -15.22
N LYS A 187 21.49 2.77 -14.19
CA LYS A 187 22.14 3.55 -13.13
C LYS A 187 22.56 2.66 -11.96
N PRO A 188 23.60 3.06 -11.20
CA PRO A 188 23.97 2.35 -9.97
C PRO A 188 22.84 2.43 -8.94
N VAL A 189 22.42 1.27 -8.44
CA VAL A 189 21.40 1.08 -7.42
C VAL A 189 21.94 0.28 -6.25
N LEU A 190 21.46 0.58 -5.05
CA LEU A 190 21.83 -0.14 -3.84
C LEU A 190 20.62 -0.90 -3.31
N ALA A 191 20.61 -2.22 -3.44
CA ALA A 191 19.54 -3.05 -2.89
C ALA A 191 19.52 -2.89 -1.36
N VAL A 192 18.37 -2.46 -0.82
CA VAL A 192 18.17 -2.25 0.62
C VAL A 192 17.16 -3.21 1.22
N SER A 193 16.36 -3.87 0.39
CA SER A 193 15.49 -4.96 0.82
C SER A 193 15.28 -5.97 -0.30
N ASN A 194 15.28 -7.25 0.06
CA ASN A 194 14.98 -8.38 -0.80
C ASN A 194 14.02 -9.33 -0.10
N ARG A 195 13.04 -9.80 -0.86
CA ARG A 195 11.98 -10.70 -0.39
C ARG A 195 11.81 -11.82 -1.41
N GLU A 196 11.70 -13.04 -0.92
CA GLU A 196 11.42 -14.21 -1.74
C GLU A 196 10.27 -15.00 -1.13
N LEU A 197 9.37 -15.49 -1.98
CA LEU A 197 8.21 -16.29 -1.62
C LEU A 197 8.14 -17.51 -2.56
N LEU A 198 8.04 -18.69 -1.95
CA LEU A 198 7.71 -19.94 -2.64
C LEU A 198 6.33 -20.40 -2.16
N ALA A 199 5.41 -20.56 -3.08
CA ALA A 199 4.04 -20.96 -2.79
C ALA A 199 3.43 -21.87 -3.85
N THR A 200 2.34 -22.54 -3.50
CA THR A 200 1.44 -23.16 -4.45
C THR A 200 0.09 -22.45 -4.39
N ASP A 201 -0.38 -21.98 -5.54
CA ASP A 201 -1.73 -21.43 -5.68
C ASP A 201 -2.70 -22.53 -6.10
N TYR A 202 -3.88 -22.53 -5.52
CA TYR A 202 -4.99 -23.44 -5.83
C TYR A 202 -6.24 -22.63 -6.12
N TYR A 203 -6.99 -23.05 -7.14
CA TYR A 203 -8.29 -22.52 -7.50
C TYR A 203 -9.29 -23.64 -7.69
N ARG A 204 -10.54 -23.40 -7.28
CA ARG A 204 -11.68 -24.25 -7.59
C ARG A 204 -12.89 -23.39 -7.92
N LYS A 205 -13.64 -23.77 -8.97
CA LYS A 205 -14.86 -23.07 -9.43
C LYS A 205 -16.06 -23.28 -8.49
N SER A 206 -16.27 -24.50 -7.99
CA SER A 206 -17.43 -24.83 -7.16
C SER A 206 -17.09 -25.70 -5.93
N PRO A 207 -17.40 -25.24 -4.70
CA PRO A 207 -17.65 -23.84 -4.36
C PRO A 207 -16.41 -22.99 -4.63
N HIS A 208 -16.63 -21.78 -5.17
CA HIS A 208 -15.57 -20.88 -5.61
C HIS A 208 -14.59 -20.58 -4.47
N SER A 209 -13.31 -20.92 -4.66
CA SER A 209 -12.28 -20.69 -3.67
C SER A 209 -10.91 -20.60 -4.32
N GLU A 210 -10.13 -19.64 -3.86
CA GLU A 210 -8.70 -19.50 -4.13
C GLU A 210 -7.92 -19.63 -2.83
N LYS A 211 -6.85 -20.43 -2.86
CA LYS A 211 -5.97 -20.68 -1.72
C LYS A 211 -4.52 -20.54 -2.15
N GLN A 212 -3.69 -20.00 -1.28
CA GLN A 212 -2.24 -19.98 -1.44
C GLN A 212 -1.60 -20.71 -0.27
N TRP A 213 -0.77 -21.71 -0.57
CA TRP A 213 0.02 -22.41 0.44
C TRP A 213 1.47 -21.94 0.39
N VAL A 214 1.91 -21.24 1.42
CA VAL A 214 3.28 -20.73 1.54
C VAL A 214 4.20 -21.86 2.00
N LYS A 215 5.12 -22.27 1.12
CA LYS A 215 6.13 -23.30 1.40
C LYS A 215 7.34 -22.72 2.13
N ALA A 216 7.83 -21.59 1.63
CA ALA A 216 8.99 -20.91 2.20
C ALA A 216 8.94 -19.41 1.95
N ARG A 217 9.49 -18.64 2.89
CA ARG A 217 9.60 -17.18 2.80
C ARG A 217 10.94 -16.71 3.34
N ARG A 218 11.57 -15.77 2.62
CA ARG A 218 12.80 -15.10 3.03
C ARG A 218 12.63 -13.59 2.89
N GLN A 219 13.13 -12.85 3.87
CA GLN A 219 13.17 -11.40 3.86
C GLN A 219 14.50 -10.93 4.46
N ALA A 220 15.09 -9.92 3.84
CA ALA A 220 16.37 -9.34 4.18
C ALA A 220 16.31 -7.83 3.89
N GLY A 221 16.52 -6.94 4.87
CA GLY A 221 16.60 -5.50 4.54
C GLY A 221 16.15 -4.48 5.57
N VAL A 222 16.04 -3.22 5.13
CA VAL A 222 15.52 -2.09 5.93
C VAL A 222 14.06 -2.31 6.38
N ASP A 223 13.28 -3.07 5.63
CA ASP A 223 11.88 -3.38 5.96
C ASP A 223 11.73 -4.30 7.17
N GLU A 224 12.82 -4.94 7.65
CA GLU A 224 12.86 -5.62 8.97
C GLU A 224 12.56 -4.67 10.15
N MET A 225 12.69 -3.35 9.96
CA MET A 225 12.37 -2.38 11.01
C MET A 225 10.86 -2.33 11.32
N LEU A 226 10.02 -2.83 10.40
CA LEU A 226 8.56 -2.90 10.49
C LEU A 226 8.12 -4.37 10.68
N SER A 227 6.89 -4.60 11.17
CA SER A 227 6.40 -5.97 11.35
C SER A 227 6.31 -6.68 10.00
N GLN A 228 6.79 -7.92 9.92
CA GLN A 228 6.84 -8.72 8.70
C GLN A 228 5.44 -8.87 8.08
N GLN A 229 4.45 -9.24 8.88
CA GLN A 229 3.05 -9.37 8.45
C GLN A 229 2.43 -8.04 8.00
N GLY A 230 2.74 -6.94 8.70
CA GLY A 230 2.23 -5.62 8.33
C GLY A 230 2.76 -5.18 6.97
N MET A 231 4.07 -5.33 6.75
CA MET A 231 4.70 -4.98 5.48
C MET A 231 4.19 -5.84 4.32
N GLU A 232 4.00 -7.15 4.55
CA GLU A 232 3.41 -8.05 3.55
C GLU A 232 2.02 -7.64 3.12
N GLN A 233 1.19 -7.23 4.09
CA GLN A 233 -0.15 -6.77 3.74
C GLN A 233 -0.11 -5.44 2.98
N ALA A 234 0.79 -4.53 3.36
CA ALA A 234 0.98 -3.28 2.64
C ALA A 234 1.46 -3.52 1.19
N ILE A 235 2.44 -4.41 1.00
CA ILE A 235 2.98 -4.79 -0.31
C ILE A 235 1.92 -5.51 -1.15
N SER A 236 1.23 -6.52 -0.61
CA SER A 236 0.24 -7.31 -1.36
C SER A 236 -0.95 -6.48 -1.85
N VAL A 237 -1.23 -5.35 -1.19
CA VAL A 237 -2.27 -4.40 -1.61
C VAL A 237 -1.74 -3.31 -2.54
N THR A 238 -0.46 -2.93 -2.45
CA THR A 238 0.14 -1.91 -3.32
C THR A 238 0.67 -2.47 -4.63
N MET A 239 1.17 -3.71 -4.65
CA MET A 239 1.68 -4.42 -5.83
C MET A 239 0.96 -5.77 -5.96
N THR A 240 -0.35 -5.71 -6.19
CA THR A 240 -1.20 -6.89 -6.38
C THR A 240 -0.97 -7.53 -7.75
N ASP A 241 -1.30 -8.82 -7.89
CA ASP A 241 -1.29 -9.52 -9.18
C ASP A 241 -2.11 -8.75 -10.24
N VAL A 242 -1.56 -8.60 -11.44
CA VAL A 242 -2.22 -7.87 -12.52
C VAL A 242 -3.00 -8.84 -13.41
N ASP A 243 -4.28 -8.55 -13.63
CA ASP A 243 -5.09 -9.25 -14.62
C ASP A 243 -5.58 -8.26 -15.68
N ILE A 244 -4.97 -8.32 -16.87
CA ILE A 244 -5.32 -7.46 -18.00
C ILE A 244 -6.71 -7.76 -18.57
N TYR A 245 -7.32 -8.91 -18.28
CA TYR A 245 -8.62 -9.29 -18.84
C TYR A 245 -9.79 -8.75 -18.01
N GLN A 246 -9.53 -8.25 -16.79
CA GLN A 246 -10.53 -7.55 -15.99
C GLN A 246 -10.80 -6.14 -16.51
N ASN A 247 -11.97 -5.58 -16.17
CA ASN A 247 -12.32 -4.21 -16.55
C ASN A 247 -11.41 -3.14 -15.92
N ASN A 248 -10.89 -3.40 -14.71
CA ASN A 248 -9.97 -2.51 -14.01
C ASN A 248 -8.85 -3.32 -13.35
N ILE A 249 -7.64 -2.78 -13.37
CA ILE A 249 -6.45 -3.33 -12.73
C ILE A 249 -6.23 -2.56 -11.41
N THR A 250 -6.09 -3.27 -10.29
CA THR A 250 -5.87 -2.65 -8.98
C THR A 250 -4.38 -2.61 -8.67
N LEU A 251 -3.81 -1.41 -8.53
CA LEU A 251 -2.41 -1.18 -8.18
C LEU A 251 -2.33 0.04 -7.26
N PHE A 252 -1.42 0.03 -6.29
CA PHE A 252 -1.20 1.16 -5.38
C PHE A 252 -2.50 1.72 -4.77
N THR A 253 -3.39 0.81 -4.31
CA THR A 253 -4.74 1.11 -3.78
C THR A 253 -5.71 1.86 -4.73
N ASN A 254 -5.33 2.04 -6.00
CA ASN A 254 -6.11 2.69 -7.04
C ASN A 254 -6.57 1.68 -8.11
N LYS A 255 -7.64 2.01 -8.84
CA LYS A 255 -8.13 1.23 -9.98
C LYS A 255 -7.83 1.94 -11.28
N PHE A 256 -7.10 1.25 -12.15
CA PHE A 256 -6.72 1.71 -13.48
C PHE A 256 -7.58 1.01 -14.53
N VAL A 257 -8.02 1.73 -15.55
CA VAL A 257 -8.83 1.11 -16.63
C VAL A 257 -7.96 0.14 -17.41
N SER A 258 -8.35 -1.12 -17.55
CA SER A 258 -7.59 -2.08 -18.37
C SER A 258 -7.66 -1.73 -19.86
N PRO A 259 -6.60 -1.97 -20.67
CA PRO A 259 -6.69 -1.88 -22.14
C PRO A 259 -7.72 -2.85 -22.75
N LEU A 260 -8.12 -3.93 -22.06
CA LEU A 260 -9.19 -4.85 -22.48
C LEU A 260 -10.49 -4.66 -21.68
N SER A 261 -10.64 -3.50 -21.05
CA SER A 261 -11.89 -3.11 -20.42
C SER A 261 -13.00 -2.94 -21.45
N SER A 262 -14.25 -3.23 -21.06
CA SER A 262 -15.45 -2.84 -21.82
C SER A 262 -15.50 -1.34 -22.12
N LEU A 263 -14.92 -0.50 -21.23
CA LEU A 263 -14.76 0.95 -21.45
C LEU A 263 -13.51 1.30 -22.26
N GLY A 264 -12.63 0.35 -22.54
CA GLY A 264 -11.35 0.51 -23.22
C GLY A 264 -11.45 1.30 -24.53
N PRO A 265 -12.33 0.94 -25.48
CA PRO A 265 -12.56 1.70 -26.73
C PRO A 265 -12.95 3.18 -26.53
N SER A 266 -13.51 3.51 -25.37
CA SER A 266 -13.90 4.87 -25.03
C SER A 266 -12.79 5.65 -24.30
N PHE A 267 -11.88 4.94 -23.62
CA PHE A 267 -10.83 5.46 -22.75
C PHE A 267 -9.46 5.54 -23.43
N TYR A 268 -9.16 4.61 -24.35
CA TYR A 268 -7.90 4.48 -25.07
C TYR A 268 -8.03 4.78 -26.57
N LYS A 269 -6.93 5.27 -27.14
CA LYS A 269 -6.63 5.26 -28.57
C LYS A 269 -5.85 3.98 -28.87
N TYR A 270 -6.27 3.24 -29.89
CA TYR A 270 -5.62 2.00 -30.32
C TYR A 270 -5.05 2.17 -31.72
N TYR A 271 -3.88 1.57 -31.95
CA TYR A 271 -3.18 1.55 -33.23
C TYR A 271 -2.67 0.14 -33.49
N LEU A 272 -2.99 -0.41 -34.66
CA LEU A 272 -2.38 -1.65 -35.15
C LEU A 272 -1.05 -1.29 -35.83
N MET A 273 0.03 -1.87 -35.33
CA MET A 273 1.37 -1.77 -35.89
C MET A 273 1.68 -3.02 -36.73
N ASP A 274 2.92 -3.15 -37.19
CA ASP A 274 3.38 -4.30 -37.97
C ASP A 274 3.35 -5.61 -37.17
N THR A 275 3.43 -6.72 -37.91
CA THR A 275 3.49 -8.07 -37.35
C THR A 275 4.90 -8.39 -36.88
N LEU A 276 5.04 -8.93 -35.66
CA LEU A 276 6.30 -9.27 -35.03
C LEU A 276 6.28 -10.74 -34.57
N THR A 277 7.44 -11.40 -34.58
CA THR A 277 7.57 -12.76 -34.06
C THR A 277 7.89 -12.71 -32.57
N VAL A 278 7.00 -13.24 -31.73
CA VAL A 278 7.18 -13.34 -30.26
C VAL A 278 7.22 -14.82 -29.88
N ALA A 279 8.32 -15.26 -29.26
CA ALA A 279 8.56 -16.67 -28.91
C ALA A 279 8.31 -17.65 -30.08
N GLY A 280 8.74 -17.26 -31.29
CA GLY A 280 8.60 -18.08 -32.51
C GLY A 280 7.23 -18.03 -33.19
N LYS A 281 6.24 -17.28 -32.67
CA LYS A 281 4.89 -17.18 -33.25
C LYS A 281 4.58 -15.76 -33.77
N PRO A 282 3.91 -15.61 -34.93
CA PRO A 282 3.56 -14.30 -35.48
C PRO A 282 2.44 -13.65 -34.65
N CYS A 283 2.70 -12.43 -34.18
CA CYS A 283 1.78 -11.62 -33.40
C CYS A 283 1.67 -10.23 -34.01
N VAL A 284 0.47 -9.64 -34.02
CA VAL A 284 0.30 -8.22 -34.31
C VAL A 284 0.63 -7.41 -33.06
N ASP A 285 1.37 -6.31 -33.23
CA ASP A 285 1.59 -5.33 -32.16
C ASP A 285 0.44 -4.32 -32.14
N LEU A 286 -0.38 -4.40 -31.09
CA LEU A 286 -1.45 -3.47 -30.82
C LEU A 286 -1.01 -2.47 -29.75
N THR A 287 -0.77 -1.23 -30.16
CA THR A 287 -0.43 -0.12 -29.26
C THR A 287 -1.68 0.56 -28.71
N PHE A 288 -1.66 0.92 -27.42
CA PHE A 288 -2.75 1.66 -26.76
C PHE A 288 -2.24 2.83 -25.91
N VAL A 289 -2.97 3.96 -25.92
CA VAL A 289 -2.64 5.19 -25.18
C VAL A 289 -3.92 5.89 -24.72
N PRO A 290 -4.06 6.37 -23.47
CA PRO A 290 -5.30 6.97 -23.00
C PRO A 290 -5.58 8.28 -23.74
N PHE A 291 -6.86 8.65 -23.87
CA PHE A 291 -7.22 9.97 -24.42
C PHE A 291 -6.65 11.13 -23.59
N ASN A 292 -6.55 10.92 -22.28
CA ASN A 292 -5.99 11.85 -21.31
C ASN A 292 -4.85 11.15 -20.54
N SER A 293 -3.60 11.58 -20.75
CA SER A 293 -2.42 10.99 -20.11
C SER A 293 -2.41 11.11 -18.58
N GLU A 294 -3.20 12.04 -18.04
CA GLU A 294 -3.28 12.31 -16.60
C GLU A 294 -4.27 11.38 -15.88
N SER A 295 -5.12 10.67 -16.63
CA SER A 295 -6.11 9.72 -16.08
C SER A 295 -5.48 8.37 -15.72
N PHE A 296 -6.14 7.63 -14.82
CA PHE A 296 -5.65 6.32 -14.33
C PHE A 296 -5.83 5.22 -15.37
N GLY A 297 -4.84 5.10 -16.23
CA GLY A 297 -4.72 4.03 -17.22
C GLY A 297 -3.28 3.83 -17.64
N PHE A 298 -3.09 3.14 -18.75
CA PHE A 298 -1.79 2.63 -19.18
C PHE A 298 -1.46 3.04 -20.62
N THR A 299 -0.19 3.09 -20.94
CA THR A 299 0.33 3.15 -22.32
C THR A 299 1.15 1.92 -22.60
N GLY A 300 0.94 1.24 -23.71
CA GLY A 300 1.68 0.01 -23.96
C GLY A 300 1.32 -0.70 -25.25
N HIS A 301 1.77 -1.95 -25.30
CA HIS A 301 1.70 -2.87 -26.43
C HIS A 301 1.08 -4.18 -25.97
N LEU A 302 0.11 -4.67 -26.75
CA LEU A 302 -0.39 -6.04 -26.68
C LEU A 302 0.11 -6.77 -27.91
N TYR A 303 0.83 -7.87 -27.70
CA TYR A 303 1.26 -8.75 -28.79
C TYR A 303 0.23 -9.86 -28.94
N VAL A 304 -0.60 -9.74 -29.95
CA VAL A 304 -1.81 -10.57 -30.14
C VAL A 304 -1.60 -11.53 -31.28
N MET A 305 -1.91 -12.80 -31.08
CA MET A 305 -1.85 -13.81 -32.14
C MET A 305 -2.89 -13.52 -33.21
N LEU A 306 -2.49 -13.66 -34.48
CA LEU A 306 -3.37 -13.50 -35.64
C LEU A 306 -4.18 -14.78 -35.93
N ASP A 307 -4.73 -15.40 -34.90
CA ASP A 307 -5.67 -16.52 -35.02
C ASP A 307 -7.11 -16.06 -34.70
N SER A 308 -8.09 -16.95 -34.86
CA SER A 308 -9.50 -16.63 -34.57
C SER A 308 -9.78 -16.37 -33.09
N THR A 309 -8.80 -16.55 -32.21
CA THR A 309 -8.97 -16.50 -30.75
C THR A 309 -8.48 -15.18 -30.14
N TYR A 310 -7.79 -14.34 -30.90
CA TYR A 310 -7.26 -13.05 -30.45
C TYR A 310 -6.40 -13.14 -29.18
N PHE A 311 -5.62 -14.21 -29.06
CA PHE A 311 -4.84 -14.50 -27.85
C PHE A 311 -3.70 -13.50 -27.62
N VAL A 312 -3.62 -12.92 -26.42
CA VAL A 312 -2.48 -12.07 -26.03
C VAL A 312 -1.32 -12.96 -25.60
N ARG A 313 -0.24 -12.99 -26.38
CA ARG A 313 0.98 -13.76 -26.07
C ARG A 313 1.89 -13.03 -25.07
N ARG A 314 1.92 -11.71 -25.16
CA ARG A 314 2.70 -10.82 -24.30
C ARG A 314 2.01 -9.47 -24.17
N VAL A 315 2.13 -8.86 -23.00
CA VAL A 315 1.78 -7.45 -22.78
C VAL A 315 2.98 -6.73 -22.19
N VAL A 316 3.22 -5.51 -22.67
CA VAL A 316 4.16 -4.58 -22.07
C VAL A 316 3.43 -3.24 -21.90
N MET A 317 3.22 -2.82 -20.66
CA MET A 317 2.47 -1.60 -20.38
C MET A 317 3.12 -0.77 -19.29
N ASN A 318 2.98 0.54 -19.40
CA ASN A 318 3.59 1.53 -18.52
C ASN A 318 2.54 2.53 -18.06
N PHE A 319 2.84 3.27 -17.00
CA PHE A 319 2.09 4.47 -16.71
C PHE A 319 2.43 5.60 -17.70
N PRO A 320 1.44 6.41 -18.14
CA PRO A 320 1.73 7.62 -18.87
C PRO A 320 2.61 8.55 -18.02
N GLN A 321 3.62 9.19 -18.61
CA GLN A 321 4.56 10.06 -17.85
C GLN A 321 3.87 11.19 -17.08
N LYS A 322 2.73 11.68 -17.58
CA LYS A 322 1.98 12.78 -16.97
C LYS A 322 0.88 12.31 -16.01
N ILE A 323 0.79 11.02 -15.71
CA ILE A 323 -0.26 10.49 -14.86
C ILE A 323 -0.35 11.28 -13.53
N ASN A 324 -1.57 11.54 -13.07
CA ASN A 324 -1.81 12.15 -11.76
C ASN A 324 -1.66 11.09 -10.65
N LEU A 325 -0.54 10.36 -10.64
CA LEU A 325 -0.18 9.40 -9.60
C LEU A 325 0.98 9.97 -8.79
N ASN A 326 0.85 9.90 -7.47
CA ASN A 326 1.84 10.32 -6.52
C ASN A 326 2.89 9.26 -6.33
N PHE A 327 4.07 9.73 -6.00
CA PHE A 327 5.21 8.94 -5.60
C PHE A 327 5.71 7.93 -6.61
N VAL A 328 5.05 7.69 -7.75
CA VAL A 328 5.47 6.81 -8.83
C VAL A 328 5.89 7.66 -10.03
N ASP A 329 7.17 7.61 -10.38
CA ASP A 329 7.76 8.33 -11.51
C ASP A 329 7.75 7.49 -12.78
N TYR A 330 8.00 6.19 -12.62
CA TYR A 330 7.99 5.22 -13.70
C TYR A 330 7.38 3.92 -13.22
N MET A 331 6.64 3.25 -14.10
CA MET A 331 6.25 1.88 -13.88
C MET A 331 6.19 1.16 -15.23
N LYS A 332 6.67 -0.08 -15.24
CA LYS A 332 6.56 -1.04 -16.34
C LYS A 332 5.99 -2.34 -15.80
N ILE A 333 4.99 -2.87 -16.49
CA ILE A 333 4.42 -4.20 -16.27
C ILE A 333 4.64 -5.00 -17.54
N GLU A 334 5.21 -6.19 -17.38
CA GLU A 334 5.39 -7.17 -18.43
C GLU A 334 4.74 -8.48 -18.00
N GLN A 335 3.97 -9.09 -18.88
CA GLN A 335 3.42 -10.43 -18.66
C GLN A 335 3.56 -11.23 -19.94
N ASP A 336 4.09 -12.45 -19.82
CA ASP A 336 4.10 -13.44 -20.89
C ASP A 336 3.06 -14.52 -20.58
N PHE A 337 2.23 -14.82 -21.59
CA PHE A 337 1.20 -15.86 -21.51
C PHE A 337 1.55 -17.00 -22.45
N ASP A 338 1.08 -18.20 -22.13
CA ASP A 338 1.05 -19.33 -23.05
C ASP A 338 -0.30 -20.06 -22.97
N ARG A 339 -0.45 -21.11 -23.75
CA ARG A 339 -1.66 -21.94 -23.79
C ARG A 339 -1.36 -23.37 -23.37
N ALA A 340 -2.28 -23.94 -22.61
CA ALA A 340 -2.37 -25.40 -22.48
C ALA A 340 -2.74 -26.04 -23.83
N GLU A 341 -2.64 -27.36 -23.93
CA GLU A 341 -2.98 -28.12 -25.15
C GLU A 341 -4.41 -27.87 -25.64
N ASP A 342 -5.35 -27.60 -24.73
CA ASP A 342 -6.75 -27.30 -25.06
C ASP A 342 -7.06 -25.81 -25.21
N GLY A 343 -6.03 -24.96 -25.24
CA GLY A 343 -6.16 -23.52 -25.46
C GLY A 343 -6.32 -22.68 -24.20
N THR A 344 -6.47 -23.31 -23.01
CA THR A 344 -6.59 -22.59 -21.72
C THR A 344 -5.41 -21.64 -21.51
N ARG A 345 -5.68 -20.38 -21.18
CA ARG A 345 -4.66 -19.35 -20.94
C ARG A 345 -3.86 -19.66 -19.67
N GLN A 346 -2.53 -19.62 -19.78
CA GLN A 346 -1.58 -19.74 -18.68
C GLN A 346 -0.73 -18.47 -18.58
N LEU A 347 -0.67 -17.86 -17.39
CA LEU A 347 0.30 -16.80 -17.11
C LEU A 347 1.63 -17.44 -16.74
N MET A 348 2.70 -17.17 -17.48
CA MET A 348 4.00 -17.82 -17.29
C MET A 348 4.90 -17.02 -16.37
N ASN A 349 4.95 -15.71 -16.59
CA ASN A 349 5.70 -14.78 -15.76
C ASN A 349 5.02 -13.42 -15.72
N GLU A 350 5.35 -12.66 -14.69
CA GLU A 350 4.97 -11.26 -14.52
C GLU A 350 6.15 -10.49 -13.95
N SER A 351 6.44 -9.32 -14.49
CA SER A 351 7.43 -8.40 -13.95
C SER A 351 6.82 -7.02 -13.80
N ILE A 352 6.84 -6.49 -12.57
CA ILE A 352 6.43 -5.13 -12.25
C ILE A 352 7.68 -4.39 -11.79
N THR A 353 8.12 -3.41 -12.58
CA THR A 353 9.21 -2.52 -12.18
C THR A 353 8.66 -1.12 -11.94
N THR A 354 8.96 -0.55 -10.78
CA THR A 354 8.47 0.75 -10.34
C THR A 354 9.62 1.62 -9.86
N GLU A 355 9.66 2.88 -10.27
CA GLU A 355 10.51 3.88 -9.66
C GLU A 355 9.64 4.84 -8.85
N PHE A 356 9.89 4.87 -7.55
CA PHE A 356 9.25 5.79 -6.63
C PHE A 356 10.08 7.06 -6.46
N LYS A 357 9.44 8.22 -6.41
CA LYS A 357 10.06 9.51 -6.06
C LYS A 357 9.17 10.33 -5.15
N LEU A 358 9.68 10.68 -3.98
CA LEU A 358 8.98 11.58 -3.06
C LEU A 358 8.87 12.99 -3.68
N VAL A 359 9.98 13.49 -4.20
CA VAL A 359 10.11 14.80 -4.87
C VAL A 359 10.90 14.63 -6.17
N ASP A 360 10.64 15.47 -7.18
CA ASP A 360 11.16 15.30 -8.55
C ASP A 360 12.71 15.33 -8.65
N ASN A 361 13.38 15.87 -7.63
CA ASN A 361 14.85 15.91 -7.47
C ASN A 361 15.39 14.98 -6.36
N SER A 362 14.56 14.07 -5.84
CA SER A 362 15.00 13.06 -4.87
C SER A 362 15.56 11.83 -5.57
N ASP A 363 16.42 11.12 -4.87
CA ASP A 363 17.13 9.96 -5.40
C ASP A 363 16.21 8.79 -5.76
N GLY A 364 15.00 8.78 -5.21
CA GLY A 364 13.98 7.79 -5.50
C GLY A 364 14.31 6.39 -4.96
N ILE A 365 13.31 5.52 -5.00
CA ILE A 365 13.41 4.11 -4.64
C ILE A 365 12.99 3.31 -5.86
N TYR A 366 13.87 2.44 -6.31
CA TYR A 366 13.55 1.42 -7.30
C TYR A 366 12.92 0.21 -6.60
N ALA A 367 11.85 -0.31 -7.17
CA ALA A 367 11.25 -1.57 -6.75
C ALA A 367 11.00 -2.47 -7.95
N LYS A 368 11.35 -3.74 -7.83
CA LYS A 368 11.09 -4.75 -8.85
C LYS A 368 10.39 -5.94 -8.21
N ARG A 369 9.28 -6.38 -8.77
CA ARG A 369 8.58 -7.61 -8.41
C ARG A 369 8.58 -8.52 -9.64
N ASP A 370 9.23 -9.67 -9.53
CA ASP A 370 9.22 -10.72 -10.55
C ASP A 370 8.48 -11.94 -9.99
N VAL A 371 7.53 -12.46 -10.77
CA VAL A 371 6.75 -13.65 -10.42
C VAL A 371 6.85 -14.66 -11.55
N TYR A 372 7.15 -15.89 -11.21
CA TYR A 372 7.26 -17.00 -12.14
C TYR A 372 6.26 -18.08 -11.76
N TYR A 373 5.54 -18.58 -12.76
CA TYR A 373 4.53 -19.62 -12.61
C TYR A 373 4.94 -20.85 -13.41
N ARG A 374 4.75 -22.03 -12.83
CA ARG A 374 5.01 -23.30 -13.51
C ARG A 374 4.11 -24.41 -12.99
N ASN A 375 4.21 -25.57 -13.63
CA ASN A 375 3.54 -26.80 -13.20
C ASN A 375 2.02 -26.60 -13.04
N TYR A 376 1.40 -25.98 -14.04
CA TYR A 376 -0.06 -25.89 -14.11
C TYR A 376 -0.64 -27.30 -14.18
N ALA A 377 -1.55 -27.62 -13.25
CA ALA A 377 -2.33 -28.84 -13.29
C ALA A 377 -3.80 -28.53 -13.08
N TYR A 378 -4.66 -29.23 -13.80
CA TYR A 378 -6.11 -28.97 -13.86
C TYR A 378 -6.94 -30.02 -13.10
N GLU A 379 -6.27 -30.98 -12.47
CA GLU A 379 -6.89 -32.00 -11.63
C GLU A 379 -6.48 -31.83 -10.16
N PRO A 380 -7.42 -31.95 -9.20
CA PRO A 380 -7.14 -31.71 -7.79
C PRO A 380 -6.21 -32.77 -7.19
N THR A 381 -5.16 -32.31 -6.51
CA THR A 381 -4.26 -33.16 -5.73
C THR A 381 -4.76 -33.34 -4.28
N ALA A 382 -4.24 -34.34 -3.56
CA ALA A 382 -4.57 -34.54 -2.14
C ALA A 382 -4.23 -33.30 -1.28
N ASP A 383 -3.10 -32.66 -1.58
CA ASP A 383 -2.66 -31.42 -0.93
C ASP A 383 -3.62 -30.26 -1.22
N ALA A 384 -4.11 -30.14 -2.47
CA ALA A 384 -5.11 -29.15 -2.84
C ALA A 384 -6.42 -29.37 -2.06
N LEU A 385 -6.90 -30.61 -1.96
CA LEU A 385 -8.09 -30.95 -1.18
C LEU A 385 -7.91 -30.64 0.31
N GLN A 386 -6.71 -30.84 0.87
CA GLN A 386 -6.39 -30.43 2.23
C GLN A 386 -6.40 -28.90 2.39
N ALA A 387 -5.84 -28.16 1.42
CA ALA A 387 -5.83 -26.70 1.43
C ALA A 387 -7.26 -26.11 1.40
N PHE A 388 -8.20 -26.71 0.66
CA PHE A 388 -9.59 -26.24 0.64
C PHE A 388 -10.40 -26.56 1.90
N ARG A 389 -9.96 -27.51 2.73
CA ARG A 389 -10.58 -27.77 4.05
C ARG A 389 -10.21 -26.70 5.09
N LYS A 390 -9.12 -25.98 4.84
CA LYS A 390 -8.65 -24.92 5.71
C LYS A 390 -9.44 -23.62 5.48
N PRO A 391 -9.85 -22.91 6.54
CA PRO A 391 -10.59 -21.66 6.40
C PRO A 391 -9.72 -20.50 5.86
N GLU A 392 -8.40 -20.52 6.07
CA GLU A 392 -7.46 -19.48 5.67
C GLU A 392 -7.31 -19.38 4.15
N LYS A 393 -7.25 -18.17 3.57
CA LYS A 393 -6.90 -17.99 2.14
C LYS A 393 -5.40 -18.17 1.89
N VAL A 394 -4.56 -17.66 2.78
CA VAL A 394 -3.11 -17.85 2.76
C VAL A 394 -2.77 -18.76 3.92
N ILE A 395 -2.25 -19.94 3.61
CA ILE A 395 -1.90 -20.97 4.59
C ILE A 395 -0.39 -20.95 4.75
N GLU A 396 0.08 -20.64 5.97
CA GLU A 396 1.50 -20.52 6.27
C GLU A 396 1.81 -21.23 7.60
N GLY A 397 2.74 -22.20 7.57
CA GLY A 397 3.21 -22.91 8.76
C GLY A 397 4.23 -22.09 9.58
N MET A 398 4.46 -22.49 10.84
CA MET A 398 5.44 -21.82 11.72
C MET A 398 6.88 -21.89 11.20
N ASP A 399 7.23 -22.94 10.44
CA ASP A 399 8.59 -23.18 9.94
C ASP A 399 8.86 -22.57 8.55
N SER A 400 7.87 -21.91 7.94
CA SER A 400 7.97 -21.33 6.59
C SER A 400 9.09 -20.28 6.44
N SER A 401 9.52 -19.64 7.53
CA SER A 401 10.61 -18.67 7.56
C SER A 401 11.98 -19.24 7.95
N ALA A 402 12.07 -20.54 8.27
CA ALA A 402 13.26 -21.16 8.87
C ALA A 402 13.95 -22.15 7.92
N HIS A 403 14.16 -21.76 6.67
CA HIS A 403 14.85 -22.59 5.65
C HIS A 403 16.30 -22.16 5.44
N SER A 404 17.18 -23.12 5.13
CA SER A 404 18.61 -22.86 4.88
C SER A 404 18.86 -22.19 3.52
N ASP A 405 20.01 -21.54 3.36
CA ASP A 405 20.40 -20.95 2.06
C ASP A 405 20.44 -22.00 0.93
N ALA A 406 20.89 -23.23 1.23
CA ALA A 406 20.90 -24.33 0.26
C ALA A 406 19.51 -24.74 -0.23
N TYR A 407 18.48 -24.65 0.63
CA TYR A 407 17.09 -24.89 0.22
C TYR A 407 16.62 -23.85 -0.79
N TRP A 408 16.96 -22.57 -0.55
CA TRP A 408 16.63 -21.50 -1.50
C TRP A 408 17.35 -21.66 -2.83
N ASP A 409 18.65 -21.97 -2.81
CA ASP A 409 19.42 -22.18 -4.04
C ASP A 409 18.87 -23.32 -4.90
N ALA A 410 18.34 -24.38 -4.30
CA ALA A 410 17.74 -25.51 -5.02
C ALA A 410 16.33 -25.23 -5.58
N ASN A 411 15.59 -24.27 -5.01
CA ASN A 411 14.18 -24.01 -5.35
C ASN A 411 13.95 -22.69 -6.10
N ARG A 412 14.98 -21.86 -6.29
CA ARG A 412 14.91 -20.62 -7.08
C ARG A 412 14.64 -20.93 -8.55
N LEU A 413 13.68 -20.21 -9.13
CA LEU A 413 13.31 -20.35 -10.56
C LEU A 413 13.99 -19.33 -11.47
N ALA A 414 14.77 -18.41 -10.89
CA ALA A 414 15.52 -17.40 -11.61
C ALA A 414 16.92 -17.26 -11.00
N GLU A 415 17.92 -16.98 -11.84
CA GLU A 415 19.25 -16.63 -11.35
C GLU A 415 19.20 -15.32 -10.57
N VAL A 416 19.78 -15.32 -9.37
CA VAL A 416 19.84 -14.13 -8.51
C VAL A 416 21.25 -13.56 -8.55
N SER A 417 21.37 -12.24 -8.71
CA SER A 417 22.66 -11.56 -8.63
C SER A 417 23.33 -11.84 -7.28
N LYS A 418 24.62 -12.18 -7.28
CA LYS A 418 25.41 -12.41 -6.04
C LYS A 418 25.43 -11.19 -5.10
N LYS A 419 25.09 -10.00 -5.59
CA LYS A 419 25.00 -8.76 -4.80
C LYS A 419 23.61 -8.56 -4.20
N GLU A 420 22.57 -9.13 -4.80
CA GLU A 420 21.22 -9.10 -4.23
C GLU A 420 21.11 -10.05 -3.02
N THR A 421 21.79 -11.19 -3.03
CA THR A 421 21.83 -12.11 -1.88
C THR A 421 22.67 -11.62 -0.70
N SER A 422 23.33 -10.46 -0.80
CA SER A 422 24.21 -9.92 0.23
C SER A 422 23.64 -8.75 1.03
N VAL A 423 22.36 -8.38 0.80
CA VAL A 423 21.66 -7.33 1.57
C VAL A 423 21.72 -7.60 3.09
N ASP A 424 21.57 -8.86 3.51
CA ASP A 424 21.69 -9.29 4.91
C ASP A 424 23.04 -8.86 5.53
N LYS A 425 24.13 -9.07 4.79
CA LYS A 425 25.50 -8.73 5.22
C LYS A 425 25.71 -7.22 5.24
N MET A 426 25.18 -6.51 4.24
CA MET A 426 25.22 -5.04 4.19
C MET A 426 24.52 -4.42 5.41
N MET A 427 23.31 -4.90 5.74
CA MET A 427 22.53 -4.40 6.86
C MET A 427 23.19 -4.68 8.21
N ALA A 428 23.77 -5.88 8.38
CA ALA A 428 24.56 -6.22 9.56
C ALA A 428 25.75 -5.26 9.75
N GLN A 429 26.44 -4.92 8.66
CA GLN A 429 27.54 -3.96 8.67
C GLN A 429 27.05 -2.52 8.94
N LEU A 430 25.93 -2.07 8.36
CA LEU A 430 25.34 -0.75 8.64
C LEU A 430 24.99 -0.58 10.12
N ARG A 431 24.38 -1.60 10.72
CA ARG A 431 23.99 -1.62 12.14
C ARG A 431 25.18 -1.61 13.11
N SER A 432 26.40 -1.90 12.64
CA SER A 432 27.61 -1.75 13.46
C SER A 432 28.01 -0.29 13.71
N TYR A 433 27.53 0.66 12.89
CA TYR A 433 27.83 2.08 13.04
C TYR A 433 26.85 2.75 14.03
N PRO A 434 27.32 3.41 15.11
CA PRO A 434 26.45 3.96 16.16
C PRO A 434 25.40 4.96 15.65
N VAL A 435 25.75 5.81 14.67
CA VAL A 435 24.83 6.83 14.14
C VAL A 435 23.64 6.17 13.43
N TYR A 436 23.89 5.17 12.58
CA TYR A 436 22.83 4.44 11.90
C TYR A 436 21.98 3.66 12.89
N TYR A 437 22.64 2.95 13.83
CA TYR A 437 21.97 2.20 14.89
C TYR A 437 20.97 3.07 15.67
N TRP A 438 21.40 4.22 16.20
CA TRP A 438 20.51 5.11 16.94
C TRP A 438 19.42 5.76 16.07
N THR A 439 19.72 6.06 14.81
CA THR A 439 18.73 6.61 13.87
C THR A 439 17.63 5.59 13.57
N GLU A 440 17.99 4.34 13.27
CA GLU A 440 17.05 3.22 13.07
C GLU A 440 16.16 3.06 14.30
N LYS A 441 16.73 3.12 15.51
CA LYS A 441 16.00 3.02 16.78
C LYS A 441 14.98 4.14 16.98
N VAL A 442 15.38 5.39 16.79
CA VAL A 442 14.48 6.54 16.97
C VAL A 442 13.34 6.49 15.96
N LEU A 443 13.64 6.24 14.68
CA LEU A 443 12.61 6.11 13.64
C LEU A 443 11.66 4.96 13.95
N LYS A 444 12.18 3.80 14.36
CA LYS A 444 11.35 2.66 14.76
C LYS A 444 10.38 3.02 15.88
N VAL A 445 10.83 3.72 16.93
CA VAL A 445 9.97 4.15 18.05
C VAL A 445 8.92 5.16 17.59
N LEU A 446 9.24 6.06 16.66
CA LEU A 446 8.27 7.00 16.09
C LEU A 446 7.18 6.28 15.27
N PHE A 447 7.54 5.24 14.52
CA PHE A 447 6.60 4.46 13.70
C PHE A 447 5.78 3.45 14.51
N THR A 448 6.41 2.70 15.42
CA THR A 448 5.72 1.66 16.21
C THR A 448 5.06 2.23 17.47
N GLY A 449 5.54 3.37 17.97
CA GLY A 449 5.14 3.94 19.26
C GLY A 449 5.76 3.23 20.47
N TYR A 450 6.53 2.15 20.30
CA TYR A 450 7.01 1.29 21.38
C TYR A 450 8.50 1.01 21.31
N ILE A 451 9.12 0.86 22.48
CA ILE A 451 10.50 0.42 22.63
C ILE A 451 10.52 -1.07 23.00
N PRO A 452 11.05 -1.97 22.15
CA PRO A 452 11.22 -3.40 22.48
C PRO A 452 12.29 -3.63 23.55
N ALA A 453 12.03 -4.50 24.53
CA ALA A 453 12.97 -4.92 25.57
C ALA A 453 12.83 -6.43 25.89
N PRO A 454 13.91 -7.19 26.20
CA PRO A 454 15.33 -6.78 26.24
C PRO A 454 16.06 -6.92 24.90
N LYS A 455 15.54 -7.71 23.95
CA LYS A 455 16.13 -7.92 22.60
C LYS A 455 15.14 -7.51 21.52
N GLU A 456 15.61 -7.03 20.37
CA GLU A 456 14.71 -6.55 19.31
C GLU A 456 14.05 -7.64 18.49
N LYS A 457 14.77 -8.73 18.21
CA LYS A 457 14.21 -9.88 17.50
C LYS A 457 13.32 -10.72 18.42
N ALA A 458 13.62 -10.66 19.72
CA ALA A 458 12.90 -11.39 20.74
C ALA A 458 12.52 -10.52 21.96
N PRO A 459 11.68 -9.47 21.77
CA PRO A 459 11.26 -8.64 22.89
C PRO A 459 10.28 -9.40 23.77
N LEU A 460 10.49 -9.39 25.08
CA LEU A 460 9.55 -9.91 26.08
C LEU A 460 8.50 -8.85 26.46
N PHE A 461 8.90 -7.58 26.37
CA PHE A 461 8.09 -6.41 26.73
C PHE A 461 8.23 -5.31 25.68
N TYR A 462 7.18 -4.52 25.53
CA TYR A 462 7.16 -3.26 24.80
C TYR A 462 6.83 -2.12 25.76
N ILE A 463 7.67 -1.09 25.80
CA ILE A 463 7.49 0.11 26.64
C ILE A 463 6.88 1.21 25.76
N GLY A 464 5.74 1.80 26.18
CA GLY A 464 5.01 2.80 25.40
C GLY A 464 3.49 2.84 25.68
N MET A 465 2.70 3.61 24.93
CA MET A 465 3.09 4.30 23.69
C MET A 465 3.76 5.65 23.95
N MET A 466 4.90 5.89 23.29
CA MET A 466 5.71 7.10 23.48
C MET A 466 5.04 8.39 22.99
N ASN A 467 4.09 8.30 22.05
CA ASN A 467 3.29 9.44 21.58
C ASN A 467 2.18 9.87 22.55
N THR A 468 1.97 9.13 23.64
CA THR A 468 0.99 9.46 24.70
C THR A 468 1.63 9.84 26.02
N THR A 469 2.97 9.88 26.09
CA THR A 469 3.72 10.11 27.33
C THR A 469 3.45 11.48 27.94
N ILE A 470 3.25 12.50 27.10
CA ILE A 470 2.94 13.88 27.52
C ILE A 470 1.73 14.35 26.73
N SER A 471 0.70 14.82 27.43
CA SER A 471 -0.52 15.37 26.85
C SER A 471 -1.11 16.46 27.75
N GLY A 472 -2.22 17.07 27.34
CA GLY A 472 -2.97 17.95 28.23
C GLY A 472 -4.40 18.23 27.78
N ASN A 473 -5.27 18.52 28.75
CA ASN A 473 -6.67 18.83 28.52
C ASN A 473 -7.23 19.81 29.58
N ALA A 474 -8.47 20.27 29.39
CA ALA A 474 -9.05 21.30 30.26
C ALA A 474 -9.27 20.84 31.71
N LEU A 475 -9.53 19.55 31.95
CA LEU A 475 -9.80 19.00 33.27
C LEU A 475 -8.51 18.71 34.04
N GLU A 476 -7.53 18.08 33.40
CA GLU A 476 -6.29 17.56 34.03
C GLU A 476 -5.08 18.49 33.90
N GLY A 477 -5.14 19.51 33.04
CA GLY A 477 -3.98 20.35 32.73
C GLY A 477 -2.90 19.54 32.00
N VAL A 478 -1.63 19.67 32.42
CA VAL A 478 -0.56 18.80 31.93
C VAL A 478 -0.76 17.39 32.48
N ARG A 479 -0.60 16.38 31.62
CA ARG A 479 -0.74 14.96 31.95
C ARG A 479 0.51 14.21 31.51
N VAL A 480 1.08 13.43 32.42
CA VAL A 480 2.21 12.53 32.14
C VAL A 480 1.76 11.08 32.30
N ARG A 481 2.18 10.21 31.38
CA ARG A 481 1.76 8.82 31.30
C ARG A 481 2.95 7.90 31.02
N ALA A 482 2.98 6.73 31.66
CA ALA A 482 3.93 5.67 31.39
C ALA A 482 3.20 4.32 31.31
N GLY A 483 3.57 3.47 30.37
CA GLY A 483 2.91 2.19 30.14
C GLY A 483 3.72 1.20 29.33
N GLY A 484 3.15 0.02 29.12
CA GLY A 484 3.75 -1.03 28.33
C GLY A 484 2.84 -2.25 28.16
N MET A 485 3.37 -3.27 27.49
CA MET A 485 2.70 -4.55 27.26
C MET A 485 3.69 -5.71 27.11
N THR A 486 3.23 -6.94 27.31
CA THR A 486 4.01 -8.16 27.07
C THR A 486 3.82 -8.67 25.64
N THR A 487 4.66 -9.61 25.21
CA THR A 487 4.65 -10.19 23.85
C THR A 487 4.42 -11.70 23.88
N ALA A 488 4.24 -12.27 22.69
CA ALA A 488 4.10 -13.72 22.52
C ALA A 488 5.36 -14.51 22.94
N TRP A 489 6.52 -13.84 23.05
CA TRP A 489 7.78 -14.46 23.45
C TRP A 489 7.87 -14.71 24.95
N LEU A 490 7.14 -13.93 25.75
CA LEU A 490 6.95 -14.23 27.16
C LEU A 490 5.98 -15.40 27.32
N ASN A 491 4.85 -15.34 26.62
CA ASN A 491 3.87 -16.43 26.54
C ASN A 491 3.01 -16.25 25.28
N PRO A 492 2.87 -17.27 24.40
CA PRO A 492 2.14 -17.11 23.14
C PRO A 492 0.61 -17.08 23.31
N HIS A 493 0.10 -17.29 24.53
CA HIS A 493 -1.33 -17.25 24.86
C HIS A 493 -1.67 -16.16 25.88
N LEU A 494 -0.74 -15.65 26.70
CA LEU A 494 -1.05 -14.73 27.79
C LEU A 494 -0.37 -13.37 27.59
N PHE A 495 -1.19 -12.31 27.56
CA PHE A 495 -0.75 -10.94 27.26
C PHE A 495 -1.21 -9.98 28.35
N GLY A 496 -0.27 -9.23 28.93
CA GLY A 496 -0.54 -8.15 29.86
C GLY A 496 -0.31 -6.79 29.19
N ARG A 497 -1.16 -5.80 29.48
CA ARG A 497 -1.01 -4.42 29.02
C ARG A 497 -1.47 -3.46 30.11
N GLY A 498 -0.78 -2.32 30.26
CA GLY A 498 -1.22 -1.32 31.22
C GLY A 498 -0.50 0.01 31.10
N TYR A 499 -1.04 1.02 31.77
CA TYR A 499 -0.39 2.30 31.96
C TYR A 499 -0.87 2.99 33.24
N VAL A 500 -0.04 3.90 33.73
CA VAL A 500 -0.35 4.83 34.81
C VAL A 500 -0.16 6.24 34.29
N ALA A 501 -1.06 7.15 34.64
CA ALA A 501 -1.00 8.55 34.29
C ALA A 501 -1.31 9.44 35.49
N TYR A 502 -0.72 10.64 35.51
CA TYR A 502 -0.95 11.66 36.52
C TYR A 502 -1.27 12.99 35.86
N GLY A 503 -2.39 13.60 36.26
CA GLY A 503 -2.79 14.94 35.86
C GLY A 503 -2.38 15.95 36.92
N PHE A 504 -1.66 17.00 36.52
CA PHE A 504 -1.10 17.98 37.46
C PHE A 504 -2.13 19.01 37.95
N ARG A 505 -3.26 19.19 37.25
CA ARG A 505 -4.32 20.14 37.66
C ARG A 505 -5.36 19.49 38.57
N ASP A 506 -5.70 18.23 38.31
CA ASP A 506 -6.71 17.51 39.10
C ASP A 506 -6.09 16.65 40.21
N GLU A 507 -4.76 16.51 40.21
CA GLU A 507 -3.95 15.77 41.19
C GLU A 507 -4.36 14.29 41.33
N ARG A 508 -4.92 13.69 40.26
CA ARG A 508 -5.40 12.30 40.27
C ARG A 508 -4.53 11.35 39.47
N VAL A 509 -4.21 10.22 40.08
CA VAL A 509 -3.65 9.04 39.39
C VAL A 509 -4.76 8.31 38.64
N LYS A 510 -4.48 7.99 37.38
CA LYS A 510 -5.36 7.30 36.43
C LYS A 510 -4.61 6.16 35.78
N GLY A 511 -5.30 5.20 35.19
CA GLY A 511 -4.61 4.08 34.58
C GLY A 511 -5.50 3.01 33.95
N LEU A 512 -4.82 2.06 33.33
CA LEU A 512 -5.39 0.87 32.71
C LEU A 512 -4.57 -0.35 33.12
N ALA A 513 -5.26 -1.44 33.45
CA ALA A 513 -4.69 -2.77 33.52
C ALA A 513 -5.53 -3.71 32.65
N GLU A 514 -4.88 -4.50 31.81
CA GLU A 514 -5.49 -5.43 30.87
C GLU A 514 -4.72 -6.75 30.88
N LEU A 515 -5.46 -7.85 30.91
CA LEU A 515 -4.96 -9.21 30.80
C LEU A 515 -5.79 -9.94 29.75
N GLU A 516 -5.14 -10.50 28.74
CA GLU A 516 -5.78 -11.21 27.64
C GLU A 516 -5.20 -12.62 27.51
N TYR A 517 -6.09 -13.61 27.50
CA TYR A 517 -5.77 -14.99 27.18
C TYR A 517 -6.29 -15.32 25.78
N SER A 518 -5.37 -15.59 24.86
CA SER A 518 -5.66 -16.08 23.52
C SER A 518 -5.76 -17.59 23.51
N PHE A 519 -6.80 -18.13 22.88
CA PHE A 519 -6.95 -19.58 22.64
C PHE A 519 -6.11 -20.06 21.44
N HIS A 520 -5.74 -19.13 20.55
CA HIS A 520 -4.78 -19.40 19.47
C HIS A 520 -3.35 -19.05 19.90
N LYS A 521 -2.39 -19.85 19.46
CA LYS A 521 -0.96 -19.55 19.61
C LYS A 521 -0.61 -18.35 18.74
N LYS A 522 -0.24 -17.22 19.34
CA LYS A 522 0.12 -16.00 18.62
C LYS A 522 1.60 -16.02 18.20
N LYS A 523 1.92 -15.36 17.09
CA LYS A 523 3.29 -15.19 16.61
C LYS A 523 3.99 -14.05 17.36
N GLU A 524 3.40 -12.89 17.58
CA GLU A 524 4.11 -11.72 18.11
C GLU A 524 3.24 -10.91 19.09
N TYR A 525 1.96 -10.67 18.78
CA TYR A 525 1.06 -9.81 19.56
C TYR A 525 -0.36 -10.40 19.71
N ALA A 526 -1.07 -9.97 20.76
CA ALA A 526 -2.43 -10.47 21.07
C ALA A 526 -3.45 -10.24 19.93
N ASN A 527 -3.37 -9.08 19.27
CA ASN A 527 -4.35 -8.64 18.29
C ASN A 527 -4.24 -9.34 16.92
N GLU A 528 -3.36 -10.33 16.71
CA GLU A 528 -3.21 -11.04 15.42
C GLU A 528 -4.50 -11.68 14.96
N PHE A 529 -4.79 -11.59 13.67
CA PHE A 529 -5.95 -12.23 13.09
C PHE A 529 -5.70 -13.74 12.90
N PRO A 530 -6.69 -14.60 13.19
CA PRO A 530 -7.96 -14.28 13.86
C PRO A 530 -7.79 -14.13 15.38
N ILE A 531 -8.58 -13.22 15.98
CA ILE A 531 -8.70 -13.13 17.45
C ILE A 531 -9.67 -14.20 17.93
N HIS A 532 -9.18 -15.05 18.82
CA HIS A 532 -10.00 -15.91 19.66
C HIS A 532 -9.46 -15.78 21.07
N SER A 533 -10.07 -14.93 21.89
CA SER A 533 -9.51 -14.59 23.20
C SER A 533 -10.56 -14.16 24.24
N LEU A 534 -10.14 -14.25 25.49
CA LEU A 534 -10.83 -13.70 26.66
C LEU A 534 -9.97 -12.60 27.27
N LYS A 535 -10.53 -11.40 27.43
CA LYS A 535 -9.83 -10.19 27.88
C LYS A 535 -10.50 -9.60 29.11
N LEU A 536 -9.74 -9.45 30.17
CA LEU A 536 -10.11 -8.72 31.38
C LEU A 536 -9.45 -7.34 31.33
N ARG A 537 -10.22 -6.27 31.49
CA ARG A 537 -9.73 -4.90 31.43
C ARG A 537 -10.32 -4.06 32.54
N TYR A 538 -9.48 -3.34 33.27
CA TYR A 538 -9.88 -2.30 34.21
C TYR A 538 -9.31 -0.95 33.76
N LEU A 539 -10.16 0.05 33.64
CA LEU A 539 -9.83 1.42 33.24
C LEU A 539 -10.36 2.38 34.30
N SER A 540 -9.54 3.33 34.72
CA SER A 540 -9.94 4.50 35.50
C SER A 540 -9.30 5.73 34.86
N ASP A 541 -10.05 6.48 34.08
CA ASP A 541 -9.53 7.61 33.29
C ASP A 541 -10.62 8.68 33.01
N VAL A 542 -10.29 9.70 32.21
CA VAL A 542 -11.25 10.71 31.73
C VAL A 542 -12.08 10.22 30.55
N ASN A 543 -13.30 10.77 30.44
CA ASN A 543 -14.23 10.56 29.33
C ASN A 543 -14.59 11.91 28.69
N GLN A 544 -14.37 12.07 27.39
CA GLN A 544 -14.75 13.26 26.62
C GLN A 544 -16.12 13.02 25.96
N TYR A 545 -17.18 13.59 26.53
CA TYR A 545 -18.55 13.39 26.04
C TYR A 545 -18.74 14.03 24.67
N GLY A 546 -19.33 13.26 23.74
CA GLY A 546 -19.56 13.70 22.36
C GLY A 546 -18.30 13.79 21.49
N GLN A 547 -17.16 13.25 21.95
CA GLN A 547 -15.91 13.17 21.19
C GLN A 547 -15.33 11.76 21.27
N HIS A 548 -15.49 10.99 20.21
CA HIS A 548 -14.97 9.63 20.08
C HIS A 548 -13.85 9.59 19.02
N TYR A 549 -12.60 9.43 19.48
CA TYR A 549 -11.45 9.25 18.59
C TYR A 549 -11.32 7.77 18.21
N LEU A 550 -11.72 7.44 16.98
CA LEU A 550 -11.77 6.05 16.50
C LEU A 550 -10.40 5.47 16.16
N TYR A 551 -9.45 6.30 15.69
CA TYR A 551 -8.18 5.84 15.13
C TYR A 551 -6.95 6.20 15.99
N THR A 552 -7.16 6.96 17.07
CA THR A 552 -6.05 7.43 17.90
C THR A 552 -6.49 7.66 19.34
N SER A 553 -5.53 7.75 20.26
CA SER A 553 -5.81 8.05 21.66
C SER A 553 -6.24 9.51 21.82
N GLN A 554 -7.15 9.79 22.74
CA GLN A 554 -7.48 11.15 23.20
C GLN A 554 -6.24 11.94 23.69
N ASP A 555 -5.18 11.22 24.08
CA ASP A 555 -3.91 11.77 24.55
C ASP A 555 -2.87 11.98 23.42
N ASN A 556 -3.22 11.78 22.15
CA ASN A 556 -2.26 11.95 21.07
C ASN A 556 -1.87 13.44 20.93
N VAL A 557 -0.58 13.74 21.04
CA VAL A 557 -0.02 15.09 20.94
C VAL A 557 -0.44 15.84 19.66
N PHE A 558 -0.69 15.13 18.55
CA PHE A 558 -1.12 15.73 17.28
C PHE A 558 -2.58 16.22 17.29
N LEU A 559 -3.38 15.85 18.30
CA LEU A 559 -4.75 16.32 18.49
C LEU A 559 -4.85 17.56 19.39
N ALA A 560 -3.72 18.13 19.82
CA ALA A 560 -3.70 19.31 20.67
C ALA A 560 -4.27 20.59 19.99
N LEU A 561 -4.28 20.64 18.65
CA LEU A 561 -4.82 21.76 17.88
C LEU A 561 -6.35 21.61 17.69
N LYS A 562 -7.12 22.15 18.65
CA LYS A 562 -8.59 22.17 18.62
C LYS A 562 -9.14 23.54 18.22
N ARG A 563 -10.28 23.59 17.53
CA ARG A 563 -11.01 24.82 17.16
C ARG A 563 -11.63 25.53 18.37
N GLN A 564 -11.95 24.77 19.40
CA GLN A 564 -12.54 25.24 20.64
C GLN A 564 -11.92 24.50 21.83
N LYS A 565 -11.92 25.14 23.00
CA LYS A 565 -11.60 24.49 24.26
C LYS A 565 -12.57 23.33 24.50
N ASP A 566 -12.01 22.16 24.76
CA ASP A 566 -12.78 20.98 25.10
C ASP A 566 -13.17 20.99 26.59
N ASP A 567 -14.41 21.36 26.87
CA ASP A 567 -14.98 21.48 28.21
C ASP A 567 -16.05 20.42 28.52
N ARG A 568 -16.15 19.36 27.71
CA ARG A 568 -17.12 18.26 27.90
C ARG A 568 -16.44 17.02 28.47
N ILE A 569 -15.72 17.18 29.59
CA ILE A 569 -14.87 16.13 30.15
C ILE A 569 -15.34 15.72 31.56
N GLY A 570 -15.52 14.42 31.77
CA GLY A 570 -15.81 13.81 33.08
C GLY A 570 -14.84 12.69 33.43
N TYR A 571 -15.04 12.03 34.57
CA TYR A 571 -14.27 10.84 34.95
C TYR A 571 -15.09 9.58 34.73
N GLN A 572 -14.41 8.49 34.41
CA GLN A 572 -15.02 7.20 34.16
C GLN A 572 -14.16 6.06 34.68
N ARG A 573 -14.84 5.06 35.26
CA ARG A 573 -14.24 3.77 35.61
C ARG A 573 -14.97 2.66 34.88
N LYS A 574 -14.24 1.69 34.33
CA LYS A 574 -14.78 0.51 33.66
C LYS A 574 -14.04 -0.74 34.13
N ALA A 575 -14.78 -1.77 34.50
CA ALA A 575 -14.29 -3.14 34.58
C ALA A 575 -15.00 -3.96 33.51
N GLU A 576 -14.24 -4.55 32.59
CA GLU A 576 -14.74 -5.22 31.39
C GLU A 576 -14.20 -6.65 31.32
N LEU A 577 -15.07 -7.60 31.01
CA LEU A 577 -14.72 -8.93 30.55
C LEU A 577 -15.23 -9.10 29.13
N THR A 578 -14.33 -9.28 28.18
CA THR A 578 -14.63 -9.35 26.75
C THR A 578 -14.21 -10.69 26.18
N TYR A 579 -15.14 -11.43 25.58
CA TYR A 579 -14.85 -12.60 24.77
C TYR A 579 -14.98 -12.23 23.30
N THR A 580 -13.96 -12.49 22.50
CA THR A 580 -13.94 -12.18 21.06
C THR A 580 -13.61 -13.43 20.26
N ASN A 581 -14.37 -13.68 19.18
CA ASN A 581 -14.07 -14.74 18.23
C ASN A 581 -14.25 -14.23 16.79
N GLU A 582 -13.17 -14.31 16.00
CA GLU A 582 -13.11 -13.91 14.60
C GLU A 582 -12.93 -15.14 13.70
N PHE A 583 -13.67 -15.19 12.60
CA PHE A 583 -13.60 -16.26 11.63
C PHE A 583 -12.99 -15.75 10.32
N HIS A 584 -12.29 -16.62 9.60
CA HIS A 584 -11.75 -16.29 8.26
C HIS A 584 -12.82 -15.99 7.20
N SER A 585 -14.10 -16.33 7.48
CA SER A 585 -15.24 -15.92 6.64
C SER A 585 -15.48 -14.40 6.66
N GLY A 586 -14.84 -13.67 7.57
CA GLY A 586 -15.09 -12.25 7.84
C GLY A 586 -16.19 -12.02 8.88
N PHE A 587 -16.84 -13.07 9.37
CA PHE A 587 -17.75 -12.96 10.50
C PHE A 587 -16.96 -12.90 11.82
N SER A 588 -17.40 -12.08 12.75
CA SER A 588 -16.94 -12.11 14.13
C SER A 588 -18.06 -11.76 15.08
N PHE A 589 -17.95 -12.27 16.31
CA PHE A 589 -18.80 -11.83 17.39
C PHE A 589 -17.96 -11.52 18.64
N GLN A 590 -18.46 -10.59 19.41
CA GLN A 590 -17.88 -10.17 20.66
C GLN A 590 -18.98 -10.06 21.71
N VAL A 591 -18.71 -10.63 22.89
CA VAL A 591 -19.56 -10.52 24.07
C VAL A 591 -18.78 -9.79 25.14
N THR A 592 -19.31 -8.66 25.61
CA THR A 592 -18.65 -7.81 26.60
C THR A 592 -19.56 -7.62 27.80
N THR A 593 -19.11 -8.02 28.98
CA THR A 593 -19.75 -7.62 30.26
C THR A 593 -18.96 -6.46 30.83
N ARG A 594 -19.63 -5.36 31.17
CA ARG A 594 -19.01 -4.11 31.62
C ARG A 594 -19.69 -3.56 32.87
N LEU A 595 -18.92 -3.32 33.92
CA LEU A 595 -19.32 -2.45 35.02
C LEU A 595 -18.74 -1.07 34.74
N ARG A 596 -19.60 -0.09 34.50
CA ARG A 596 -19.22 1.29 34.17
C ARG A 596 -19.73 2.22 35.27
N LYS A 597 -18.86 3.13 35.72
CA LYS A 597 -19.20 4.21 36.64
C LYS A 597 -18.71 5.53 36.08
N ASP A 598 -19.64 6.45 35.81
CA ASP A 598 -19.33 7.81 35.40
C ASP A 598 -19.46 8.73 36.61
N GLU A 599 -18.47 9.59 36.82
CA GLU A 599 -18.47 10.57 37.91
C GLU A 599 -18.70 11.97 37.35
N SER A 600 -19.52 12.74 38.05
CA SER A 600 -19.75 14.15 37.77
C SER A 600 -18.45 14.94 37.90
N SER A 601 -18.25 15.93 37.04
CA SER A 601 -17.15 16.90 37.14
C SER A 601 -17.69 18.32 37.25
N HIS A 602 -16.83 19.30 37.53
CA HIS A 602 -17.23 20.71 37.50
C HIS A 602 -17.55 21.20 36.07
N LEU A 603 -17.09 20.48 35.05
CA LEU A 603 -17.33 20.77 33.64
C LEU A 603 -18.63 20.14 33.13
N ILE A 604 -18.96 18.95 33.65
CA ILE A 604 -20.20 18.22 33.35
C ILE A 604 -20.83 17.80 34.69
N PRO A 605 -21.58 18.71 35.34
CA PRO A 605 -22.26 18.40 36.59
C PRO A 605 -23.50 17.55 36.31
N PHE A 606 -23.72 16.49 37.09
CA PHE A 606 -24.97 15.73 37.06
C PHE A 606 -25.94 16.37 38.05
N ILE A 607 -26.89 17.14 37.52
CA ILE A 607 -27.89 17.86 38.31
C ILE A 607 -29.26 17.31 37.91
N ARG A 608 -30.03 16.78 38.87
CA ARG A 608 -31.40 16.33 38.58
C ARG A 608 -32.30 17.52 38.29
N GLN A 609 -33.19 17.36 37.32
CA GLN A 609 -34.23 18.35 36.99
C GLN A 609 -35.45 18.17 37.90
N ASP A 610 -35.21 18.17 39.21
CA ASP A 610 -36.25 18.13 40.26
C ASP A 610 -36.29 19.51 40.97
N GLU A 611 -37.30 19.80 41.81
CA GLU A 611 -37.46 21.11 42.48
C GLU A 611 -36.18 21.60 43.19
N ASP A 612 -35.47 20.70 43.86
CA ASP A 612 -34.26 21.01 44.64
C ASP A 612 -32.96 21.06 43.82
N LYS A 613 -33.01 20.77 42.51
CA LYS A 613 -31.83 20.66 41.63
C LYS A 613 -30.67 19.86 42.25
N SER A 614 -31.01 18.67 42.76
CA SER A 614 -30.07 17.87 43.55
C SER A 614 -28.85 17.41 42.75
N PHE A 615 -27.66 17.52 43.36
CA PHE A 615 -26.40 17.10 42.76
C PHE A 615 -26.18 15.59 42.90
N VAL A 616 -25.80 14.93 41.81
CA VAL A 616 -25.52 13.50 41.75
C VAL A 616 -24.03 13.28 41.51
N LYS A 617 -23.35 12.63 42.47
CA LYS A 617 -21.90 12.42 42.39
C LYS A 617 -21.47 11.48 41.25
N SER A 618 -22.25 10.43 40.99
CA SER A 618 -21.92 9.42 39.99
C SER A 618 -23.13 8.60 39.57
N ILE A 619 -23.07 8.02 38.38
CA ILE A 619 -23.99 6.97 37.91
C ILE A 619 -23.23 5.69 37.61
N SER A 620 -23.86 4.55 37.83
CA SER A 620 -23.28 3.23 37.60
C SER A 620 -24.19 2.39 36.70
N THR A 621 -23.61 1.57 35.82
CA THR A 621 -24.31 0.67 34.90
C THR A 621 -23.60 -0.68 34.84
N SER A 622 -24.41 -1.73 34.72
CA SER A 622 -23.95 -3.11 34.57
C SER A 622 -24.44 -3.62 33.23
N GLU A 623 -23.58 -3.51 32.23
CA GLU A 623 -23.89 -3.72 30.82
C GLU A 623 -23.45 -5.12 30.36
N LEU A 624 -24.26 -5.72 29.50
CA LEU A 624 -23.92 -6.87 28.67
C LEU A 624 -24.13 -6.46 27.21
N GLU A 625 -23.07 -6.52 26.41
CA GLU A 625 -23.04 -6.08 25.02
C GLU A 625 -22.74 -7.28 24.12
N LEU A 626 -23.57 -7.47 23.09
CA LEU A 626 -23.34 -8.38 21.99
C LEU A 626 -23.05 -7.56 20.74
N LYS A 627 -21.89 -7.77 20.14
CA LYS A 627 -21.49 -7.17 18.88
C LYS A 627 -21.28 -8.24 17.83
N LEU A 628 -22.02 -8.15 16.73
CA LEU A 628 -21.88 -8.97 15.55
C LEU A 628 -21.26 -8.13 14.43
N ARG A 629 -20.27 -8.67 13.73
CA ARG A 629 -19.64 -8.00 12.60
C ARG A 629 -19.45 -8.98 11.45
N TYR A 630 -19.71 -8.53 10.23
CA TYR A 630 -19.46 -9.28 9.01
C TYR A 630 -18.74 -8.42 7.99
N ALA A 631 -17.48 -8.78 7.69
CA ALA A 631 -16.59 -8.07 6.79
C ALA A 631 -15.87 -9.07 5.84
N PRO A 632 -16.59 -9.63 4.85
CA PRO A 632 -16.03 -10.64 3.96
C PRO A 632 -14.89 -10.06 3.11
N ASN A 633 -13.76 -10.77 3.07
CA ASN A 633 -12.57 -10.40 2.28
C ASN A 633 -11.93 -9.05 2.67
N GLU A 634 -12.18 -8.54 3.88
CA GLU A 634 -11.51 -7.34 4.37
C GLU A 634 -9.99 -7.53 4.45
N LYS A 635 -9.24 -6.58 3.90
CA LYS A 635 -7.78 -6.51 4.03
C LYS A 635 -7.43 -5.38 4.98
N PHE A 636 -6.67 -5.67 6.03
CA PHE A 636 -6.23 -4.70 7.01
C PHE A 636 -4.73 -4.78 7.25
N PHE A 637 -4.09 -3.62 7.39
CA PHE A 637 -2.74 -3.48 7.91
C PHE A 637 -2.80 -3.59 9.43
N GLN A 638 -2.02 -4.50 10.00
CA GLN A 638 -2.01 -4.75 11.43
C GLN A 638 -0.75 -4.20 12.09
N THR A 639 -0.96 -3.40 13.12
CA THR A 639 0.07 -2.97 14.08
C THR A 639 -0.05 -3.75 15.38
N GLN A 640 0.83 -3.47 16.34
CA GLN A 640 0.81 -4.10 17.66
C GLN A 640 -0.48 -3.83 18.44
N TRP A 641 -1.16 -2.71 18.16
CA TRP A 641 -2.27 -2.22 18.97
C TRP A 641 -3.56 -2.00 18.18
N ASN A 642 -3.47 -1.71 16.88
CA ASN A 642 -4.62 -1.45 16.00
C ASN A 642 -4.52 -2.15 14.65
N ARG A 643 -5.67 -2.43 14.05
CA ARG A 643 -5.80 -2.82 12.64
C ARG A 643 -6.42 -1.66 11.86
N PHE A 644 -5.84 -1.34 10.72
CA PHE A 644 -6.33 -0.30 9.82
C PHE A 644 -6.76 -0.97 8.51
N PRO A 645 -8.01 -0.80 8.05
CA PRO A 645 -8.40 -1.31 6.74
C PRO A 645 -7.52 -0.67 5.66
N VAL A 646 -6.95 -1.47 4.76
CA VAL A 646 -6.09 -0.95 3.69
C VAL A 646 -6.94 -0.28 2.59
N SER A 647 -8.16 -0.80 2.38
CA SER A 647 -9.20 -0.19 1.56
C SER A 647 -10.57 -0.48 2.15
N LEU A 648 -11.58 0.28 1.72
CA LEU A 648 -12.98 0.09 2.11
C LEU A 648 -13.75 -0.76 1.07
N ASP A 649 -13.05 -1.59 0.30
CA ASP A 649 -13.64 -2.37 -0.79
C ASP A 649 -14.60 -3.47 -0.30
N ALA A 650 -14.26 -4.09 0.83
CA ALA A 650 -15.09 -5.08 1.49
C ALA A 650 -16.29 -4.39 2.17
N PRO A 651 -17.53 -4.87 1.97
CA PRO A 651 -18.65 -4.37 2.76
C PRO A 651 -18.45 -4.76 4.23
N VAL A 652 -18.66 -3.82 5.14
CA VAL A 652 -18.62 -4.08 6.58
C VAL A 652 -20.01 -3.84 7.15
N PHE A 653 -20.59 -4.87 7.75
CA PHE A 653 -21.84 -4.80 8.51
C PHE A 653 -21.53 -4.96 10.00
N THR A 654 -22.14 -4.13 10.82
CA THR A 654 -22.04 -4.22 12.28
C THR A 654 -23.42 -4.13 12.91
N LEU A 655 -23.71 -4.99 13.88
CA LEU A 655 -24.88 -4.91 14.73
C LEU A 655 -24.42 -5.03 16.19
N THR A 656 -24.72 -4.03 17.00
CA THR A 656 -24.40 -4.01 18.42
C THR A 656 -25.69 -3.89 19.22
N HIS A 657 -25.84 -4.70 20.26
CA HIS A 657 -26.91 -4.55 21.25
C HIS A 657 -26.31 -4.58 22.66
N THR A 658 -26.50 -3.49 23.40
CA THR A 658 -26.10 -3.35 24.81
C THR A 658 -27.35 -3.40 25.66
N MET A 659 -27.37 -4.24 26.68
CA MET A 659 -28.43 -4.32 27.69
C MET A 659 -27.84 -4.09 29.08
N ALA A 660 -28.54 -3.38 29.94
CA ALA A 660 -28.21 -3.21 31.34
C ALA A 660 -29.50 -3.25 32.16
N ALA A 661 -29.41 -3.78 33.38
CA ALA A 661 -30.55 -3.91 34.28
C ALA A 661 -30.30 -3.13 35.57
N LYS A 662 -31.31 -2.37 35.99
CA LYS A 662 -31.30 -1.68 37.28
C LYS A 662 -31.23 -2.67 38.45
N GLY A 663 -30.41 -2.36 39.46
CA GLY A 663 -30.22 -3.16 40.67
C GLY A 663 -29.21 -4.31 40.54
N VAL A 664 -28.80 -4.69 39.33
CA VAL A 664 -27.81 -5.75 39.11
C VAL A 664 -26.40 -5.19 39.29
N LEU A 665 -25.61 -5.78 40.19
CA LEU A 665 -24.23 -5.37 40.48
C LEU A 665 -24.05 -3.86 40.76
N GLY A 666 -25.07 -3.22 41.34
CA GLY A 666 -25.07 -1.78 41.64
C GLY A 666 -25.39 -0.88 40.45
N GLY A 667 -26.01 -1.40 39.39
CA GLY A 667 -26.49 -0.59 38.26
C GLY A 667 -27.69 0.29 38.61
N ASP A 668 -27.65 1.57 38.25
CA ASP A 668 -28.68 2.55 38.58
C ASP A 668 -29.85 2.58 37.57
N TYR A 669 -29.61 2.10 36.34
CA TYR A 669 -30.54 2.22 35.21
C TYR A 669 -30.71 0.91 34.43
N THR A 670 -31.92 0.73 33.89
CA THR A 670 -32.18 -0.24 32.82
C THR A 670 -31.92 0.46 31.49
N TYR A 671 -31.01 -0.07 30.67
CA TYR A 671 -30.52 0.58 29.45
C TYR A 671 -30.36 -0.44 28.33
N HIS A 672 -31.16 -0.33 27.29
CA HIS A 672 -31.05 -1.11 26.07
C HIS A 672 -30.73 -0.18 24.92
N TYR A 673 -29.62 -0.45 24.23
CA TYR A 673 -29.17 0.29 23.06
C TYR A 673 -28.88 -0.66 21.91
N THR A 674 -29.48 -0.40 20.75
CA THR A 674 -29.20 -1.14 19.52
C THR A 674 -28.61 -0.19 18.50
N GLU A 675 -27.52 -0.58 17.83
CA GLU A 675 -26.92 0.15 16.73
C GLU A 675 -26.61 -0.79 15.56
N ALA A 676 -27.01 -0.42 14.36
CA ALA A 676 -26.64 -1.06 13.11
C ALA A 676 -25.76 -0.11 12.28
N GLY A 677 -24.76 -0.68 11.60
CA GLY A 677 -23.83 0.06 10.76
C GLY A 677 -23.52 -0.66 9.45
N PHE A 678 -23.32 0.12 8.39
CA PHE A 678 -22.90 -0.34 7.07
C PHE A 678 -21.80 0.57 6.53
N GLN A 679 -20.73 -0.01 6.00
CA GLN A 679 -19.62 0.72 5.37
C GLN A 679 -19.18 0.03 4.08
N LYS A 680 -18.99 0.82 3.01
CA LYS A 680 -18.49 0.33 1.71
C LYS A 680 -17.96 1.43 0.80
N ARG A 681 -16.91 1.12 0.02
CA ARG A 681 -16.45 1.89 -1.15
C ARG A 681 -17.11 1.41 -2.43
N PHE A 682 -17.64 2.36 -3.20
CA PHE A 682 -18.19 2.13 -4.53
C PHE A 682 -17.27 2.76 -5.57
N TRP A 683 -16.77 1.94 -6.50
CA TRP A 683 -15.88 2.39 -7.57
C TRP A 683 -16.67 2.70 -8.83
N PHE A 684 -16.36 3.84 -9.45
CA PHE A 684 -16.96 4.30 -10.70
C PHE A 684 -15.94 4.30 -11.84
N SER A 685 -15.05 3.30 -11.87
CA SER A 685 -13.97 3.17 -12.87
C SER A 685 -13.20 4.49 -13.05
N ALA A 686 -13.21 5.09 -14.23
CA ALA A 686 -12.53 6.35 -14.55
C ALA A 686 -13.08 7.60 -13.81
N PHE A 687 -14.21 7.49 -13.12
CA PHE A 687 -14.87 8.59 -12.39
C PHE A 687 -14.57 8.57 -10.88
N GLY A 688 -13.54 7.83 -10.45
CA GLY A 688 -13.14 7.78 -9.04
C GLY A 688 -14.02 6.85 -8.20
N TYR A 689 -14.23 7.17 -6.92
CA TYR A 689 -14.93 6.30 -5.98
C TYR A 689 -15.63 7.08 -4.86
N THR A 690 -16.69 6.49 -4.31
CA THR A 690 -17.42 7.04 -3.15
C THR A 690 -17.29 6.10 -1.96
N ASP A 691 -16.88 6.64 -0.82
CA ASP A 691 -16.94 5.98 0.47
C ASP A 691 -18.27 6.32 1.14
N VAL A 692 -19.00 5.28 1.57
CA VAL A 692 -20.29 5.41 2.23
C VAL A 692 -20.23 4.73 3.58
N ILE A 693 -20.62 5.46 4.63
CA ILE A 693 -20.83 4.94 5.98
C ILE A 693 -22.25 5.34 6.41
N LEU A 694 -23.05 4.36 6.81
CA LEU A 694 -24.41 4.54 7.30
C LEU A 694 -24.51 3.94 8.70
N LYS A 695 -25.18 4.64 9.61
CA LYS A 695 -25.49 4.13 10.94
C LYS A 695 -26.91 4.47 11.34
N ALA A 696 -27.50 3.61 12.16
CA ALA A 696 -28.76 3.89 12.82
C ALA A 696 -28.76 3.24 14.20
N GLY A 697 -29.31 3.92 15.19
CA GLY A 697 -29.35 3.38 16.54
C GLY A 697 -30.53 3.90 17.35
N LYS A 698 -30.86 3.17 18.42
CA LYS A 698 -32.00 3.46 19.29
C LYS A 698 -31.76 3.03 20.72
N VAL A 699 -32.05 3.92 21.65
CA VAL A 699 -32.14 3.71 23.09
C VAL A 699 -33.60 3.48 23.46
N TRP A 700 -33.88 2.28 23.96
CA TRP A 700 -35.26 1.83 24.17
C TRP A 700 -35.84 2.32 25.50
N ASN A 701 -35.00 2.49 26.51
CA ASN A 701 -35.42 2.84 27.87
C ASN A 701 -35.33 4.34 28.17
N LYS A 702 -35.87 4.72 29.34
CA LYS A 702 -35.70 6.03 29.96
C LYS A 702 -34.34 6.10 30.65
N VAL A 703 -33.46 6.99 30.20
CA VAL A 703 -32.09 7.14 30.71
C VAL A 703 -31.63 8.61 30.74
N PRO A 704 -30.68 8.97 31.62
CA PRO A 704 -30.10 10.32 31.64
C PRO A 704 -29.17 10.55 30.44
N PHE A 705 -28.88 11.84 30.15
CA PHE A 705 -28.08 12.23 28.99
C PHE A 705 -26.71 11.54 28.81
N PRO A 706 -25.95 11.13 29.86
CA PRO A 706 -24.68 10.43 29.66
C PRO A 706 -24.81 9.04 29.00
N LEU A 707 -26.04 8.50 28.94
CA LEU A 707 -26.41 7.24 28.30
C LEU A 707 -27.24 7.44 27.02
N LEU A 708 -27.50 8.69 26.62
CA LEU A 708 -28.17 9.00 25.36
C LEU A 708 -27.19 8.94 24.18
N ILE A 709 -27.75 8.98 22.97
CA ILE A 709 -26.99 9.00 21.73
C ILE A 709 -26.51 10.43 21.49
N ILE A 710 -25.22 10.64 21.71
CA ILE A 710 -24.54 11.92 21.48
C ILE A 710 -23.77 11.82 20.16
N PRO A 711 -24.12 12.62 19.13
CA PRO A 711 -23.39 12.62 17.86
C PRO A 711 -21.91 12.98 18.06
N ASN A 712 -21.03 12.31 17.32
CA ASN A 712 -19.58 12.50 17.44
C ASN A 712 -19.15 13.83 16.82
N ALA A 713 -18.86 14.82 17.66
CA ALA A 713 -18.34 16.11 17.24
C ALA A 713 -16.82 16.05 17.08
N ASN A 714 -16.30 16.65 16.01
CA ASN A 714 -14.87 16.80 15.80
C ASN A 714 -14.44 18.24 16.07
N LEU A 715 -13.83 18.46 17.22
CA LEU A 715 -13.26 19.76 17.59
C LEU A 715 -11.87 19.99 17.00
N SER A 716 -11.23 18.98 16.40
CA SER A 716 -9.92 19.13 15.76
C SER A 716 -10.06 19.81 14.38
N TYR A 717 -8.98 20.45 13.92
CA TYR A 717 -8.86 20.86 12.52
C TYR A 717 -8.61 19.68 11.58
N THR A 718 -8.28 18.50 12.11
CA THR A 718 -8.05 17.29 11.33
C THR A 718 -9.34 16.63 10.88
N ILE A 719 -9.42 16.17 9.63
CA ILE A 719 -10.59 15.42 9.15
C ILE A 719 -10.63 14.04 9.83
N GLN A 720 -11.74 13.70 10.46
CA GLN A 720 -12.00 12.38 11.04
C GLN A 720 -13.26 11.78 10.40
N PRO A 721 -13.25 10.51 9.96
CA PRO A 721 -14.46 9.80 9.53
C PRO A 721 -15.49 9.72 10.67
N GLU A 722 -16.78 9.62 10.32
CA GLU A 722 -17.88 9.40 11.27
C GLU A 722 -17.99 10.47 12.36
N SER A 723 -17.58 11.71 12.03
CA SER A 723 -17.65 12.84 12.94
C SER A 723 -18.08 14.10 12.22
N TYR A 724 -18.68 15.04 12.95
CA TYR A 724 -19.17 16.30 12.40
C TYR A 724 -18.18 17.41 12.68
N SER A 725 -17.75 18.07 11.60
CA SER A 725 -16.71 19.10 11.63
C SER A 725 -17.20 20.39 12.27
N LEU A 726 -18.46 20.76 12.06
CA LEU A 726 -19.02 22.05 12.51
C LEU A 726 -19.99 21.92 13.69
N MET A 727 -20.35 20.70 14.09
CA MET A 727 -21.21 20.43 15.25
C MET A 727 -20.41 20.52 16.53
N ASN A 728 -20.96 21.17 17.55
CA ASN A 728 -20.35 21.25 18.87
C ASN A 728 -20.56 19.95 19.67
N ALA A 729 -19.63 19.65 20.57
CA ALA A 729 -19.77 18.48 21.44
C ALA A 729 -21.02 18.63 22.32
N MET A 730 -21.85 17.58 22.34
CA MET A 730 -23.13 17.56 23.05
C MET A 730 -24.17 18.57 22.53
N GLU A 731 -24.05 19.06 21.30
CA GLU A 731 -25.03 20.00 20.74
C GLU A 731 -26.44 19.39 20.64
N PHE A 732 -26.54 18.12 20.24
CA PHE A 732 -27.82 17.43 20.10
C PHE A 732 -27.89 16.18 20.98
N MET A 733 -28.99 16.03 21.72
CA MET A 733 -29.33 14.82 22.47
C MET A 733 -30.39 14.03 21.72
N ASN A 734 -30.16 12.72 21.52
CA ASN A 734 -31.09 11.85 20.81
C ASN A 734 -31.24 10.52 21.56
N ASP A 735 -32.39 9.89 21.42
CA ASP A 735 -32.59 8.48 21.79
C ASP A 735 -32.82 7.58 20.58
N GLU A 736 -33.01 8.14 19.39
CA GLU A 736 -32.95 7.41 18.13
C GLU A 736 -32.30 8.27 17.04
N TYR A 737 -31.57 7.63 16.12
CA TYR A 737 -30.92 8.34 15.02
C TYR A 737 -30.70 7.46 13.80
N ALA A 738 -30.55 8.14 12.66
CA ALA A 738 -29.93 7.63 11.44
C ALA A 738 -28.90 8.66 10.93
N SER A 739 -27.71 8.22 10.57
CA SER A 739 -26.65 9.08 10.03
C SER A 739 -26.02 8.52 8.76
N TRP A 740 -25.44 9.43 7.98
CA TRP A 740 -24.69 9.13 6.77
C TRP A 740 -23.40 9.96 6.71
N ASP A 741 -22.31 9.34 6.27
CA ASP A 741 -21.05 9.98 5.88
C ASP A 741 -20.71 9.49 4.48
N VAL A 742 -20.82 10.40 3.50
CA VAL A 742 -20.60 10.12 2.09
C VAL A 742 -19.47 11.01 1.59
N THR A 743 -18.37 10.42 1.16
CA THR A 743 -17.23 11.16 0.58
C THR A 743 -16.93 10.64 -0.82
N TYR A 744 -17.05 11.51 -1.82
CA TYR A 744 -16.76 11.20 -3.22
C TYR A 744 -15.41 11.78 -3.64
N PHE A 745 -14.52 10.90 -4.08
CA PHE A 745 -13.20 11.22 -4.61
C PHE A 745 -13.26 11.11 -6.14
N LEU A 746 -13.03 12.23 -6.83
CA LEU A 746 -13.17 12.30 -8.29
C LEU A 746 -11.88 11.90 -9.04
N ASN A 747 -10.76 11.72 -8.33
CA ASN A 747 -9.45 11.37 -8.89
C ASN A 747 -9.00 12.28 -10.06
N GLY A 748 -9.26 13.59 -9.95
CA GLY A 748 -8.86 14.56 -10.96
C GLY A 748 -9.79 14.62 -12.18
N PHE A 749 -11.01 14.10 -12.10
CA PHE A 749 -11.95 14.07 -13.23
C PHE A 749 -12.11 15.45 -13.89
N LEU A 750 -12.33 16.53 -13.12
CA LEU A 750 -12.46 17.90 -13.65
C LEU A 750 -11.10 18.61 -13.73
N PHE A 751 -10.28 18.50 -12.69
CA PHE A 751 -9.03 19.25 -12.51
C PHE A 751 -7.95 18.81 -13.49
N ASN A 752 -7.92 17.55 -13.93
CA ASN A 752 -7.02 17.09 -15.00
C ASN A 752 -7.35 17.71 -16.38
N ARG A 753 -8.48 18.42 -16.51
CA ARG A 753 -8.89 19.14 -17.73
C ARG A 753 -8.62 20.65 -17.67
N ILE A 754 -8.30 21.18 -16.47
CA ILE A 754 -8.04 22.62 -16.27
C ILE A 754 -6.51 22.86 -16.25
N PRO A 755 -5.93 23.66 -17.16
CA PRO A 755 -4.47 23.71 -17.37
C PRO A 755 -3.60 23.96 -16.13
N LEU A 756 -3.99 24.88 -15.24
CA LEU A 756 -3.21 25.20 -14.04
C LEU A 756 -3.32 24.09 -12.98
N LEU A 757 -4.54 23.66 -12.67
CA LEU A 757 -4.82 22.62 -11.67
C LEU A 757 -4.23 21.27 -12.09
N LYS A 758 -4.28 20.98 -13.39
CA LYS A 758 -3.64 19.83 -14.04
C LYS A 758 -2.14 19.78 -13.77
N LYS A 759 -1.42 20.91 -13.86
CA LYS A 759 0.02 20.98 -13.56
C LYS A 759 0.32 20.73 -12.07
N LEU A 760 -0.59 21.16 -11.20
CA LEU A 760 -0.48 20.96 -9.75
C LEU A 760 -0.88 19.54 -9.31
N LYS A 761 -1.43 18.71 -10.21
CA LYS A 761 -1.94 17.36 -9.93
C LYS A 761 -3.01 17.33 -8.85
N TRP A 762 -3.72 18.43 -8.60
CA TRP A 762 -4.77 18.49 -7.60
C TRP A 762 -5.95 17.58 -7.95
N ARG A 763 -6.59 17.02 -6.94
CA ARG A 763 -7.76 16.13 -7.08
C ARG A 763 -8.91 16.69 -6.24
N GLU A 764 -10.12 16.48 -6.72
CA GLU A 764 -11.35 16.99 -6.10
C GLU A 764 -11.94 15.96 -5.15
N VAL A 765 -12.43 16.47 -4.03
CA VAL A 765 -13.17 15.67 -3.07
C VAL A 765 -14.45 16.41 -2.69
N LEU A 766 -15.55 15.68 -2.59
CA LEU A 766 -16.83 16.18 -2.12
C LEU A 766 -17.24 15.35 -0.92
N SER A 767 -17.72 15.99 0.15
CA SER A 767 -18.21 15.30 1.34
C SER A 767 -19.61 15.79 1.72
N CYS A 768 -20.43 14.86 2.21
CA CYS A 768 -21.75 15.15 2.75
C CYS A 768 -21.94 14.28 3.99
N ARG A 769 -22.12 14.93 5.14
CA ARG A 769 -22.35 14.27 6.42
C ARG A 769 -23.64 14.77 7.00
N GLY A 770 -24.44 13.86 7.54
CA GLY A 770 -25.65 14.26 8.21
C GLY A 770 -26.19 13.23 9.18
N ILE A 771 -27.06 13.72 10.04
CA ILE A 771 -27.77 12.94 11.05
C ILE A 771 -29.18 13.45 11.18
N TYR A 772 -30.11 12.51 11.17
CA TYR A 772 -31.49 12.72 11.56
C TYR A 772 -31.71 11.98 12.88
N GLY A 773 -32.07 12.72 13.91
CA GLY A 773 -32.28 12.17 15.25
C GLY A 773 -33.57 12.69 15.85
N ASN A 774 -34.07 11.97 16.84
CA ASN A 774 -35.22 12.34 17.62
C ASN A 774 -34.94 12.08 19.11
N LEU A 775 -35.60 12.84 19.98
CA LEU A 775 -35.59 12.64 21.41
C LEU A 775 -37.02 12.51 21.89
N SER A 776 -37.42 11.31 22.32
CA SER A 776 -38.76 11.12 22.88
C SER A 776 -38.91 11.76 24.27
N ASP A 777 -40.14 12.17 24.61
CA ASP A 777 -40.47 12.83 25.88
C ASP A 777 -40.05 12.04 27.12
N LYS A 778 -39.94 10.71 27.01
CA LYS A 778 -39.47 9.83 28.09
C LYS A 778 -38.02 10.14 28.52
N ASN A 779 -37.22 10.68 27.61
CA ASN A 779 -35.80 10.97 27.76
C ASN A 779 -35.50 12.47 27.76
N ASN A 780 -36.54 13.31 27.71
CA ASN A 780 -36.41 14.75 27.82
C ASN A 780 -36.63 15.20 29.28
N PRO A 781 -35.64 15.81 29.95
CA PRO A 781 -35.76 16.27 31.32
C PRO A 781 -36.83 17.36 31.53
N GLU A 782 -37.30 18.04 30.48
CA GLU A 782 -38.41 19.00 30.57
C GLU A 782 -39.78 18.32 30.75
N PHE A 783 -39.93 17.09 30.25
CA PHE A 783 -41.20 16.35 30.24
C PHE A 783 -41.18 15.11 31.15
N SER A 784 -40.03 14.74 31.71
CA SER A 784 -39.82 13.52 32.47
C SER A 784 -39.00 13.74 33.74
N GLU A 785 -39.59 13.39 34.88
CA GLU A 785 -38.95 13.50 36.20
C GLU A 785 -37.76 12.56 36.41
N GLY A 786 -36.84 12.92 37.30
CA GLY A 786 -35.71 12.08 37.71
C GLY A 786 -34.59 11.96 36.66
N LEU A 787 -34.62 12.78 35.60
CA LEU A 787 -33.55 12.91 34.62
C LEU A 787 -32.60 14.04 34.98
N PHE A 788 -31.40 14.02 34.39
CA PHE A 788 -30.44 15.11 34.56
C PHE A 788 -30.75 16.26 33.60
N ALA A 789 -30.63 17.49 34.10
CA ALA A 789 -30.63 18.68 33.29
C ALA A 789 -29.57 18.56 32.19
N PHE A 790 -29.92 18.93 30.96
CA PHE A 790 -28.94 18.94 29.89
C PHE A 790 -27.85 19.99 30.14
N PRO A 791 -26.58 19.71 29.81
CA PRO A 791 -25.53 20.71 29.90
C PRO A 791 -25.86 21.94 29.05
N ALA A 792 -25.46 23.12 29.52
CA ALA A 792 -25.70 24.38 28.82
C ALA A 792 -25.16 24.33 27.38
N GLY A 793 -26.00 24.71 26.40
CA GLY A 793 -25.66 24.65 24.98
C GLY A 793 -26.08 23.35 24.28
N SER A 794 -26.69 22.41 24.98
CA SER A 794 -27.36 21.26 24.36
C SER A 794 -28.78 21.62 23.92
N THR A 795 -29.23 21.06 22.81
CA THR A 795 -30.60 21.20 22.28
C THR A 795 -31.13 19.86 21.77
N THR A 796 -32.41 19.81 21.42
CA THR A 796 -33.03 18.68 20.72
C THR A 796 -33.07 18.94 19.21
N MET A 797 -33.11 17.87 18.40
CA MET A 797 -33.36 17.97 16.97
C MET A 797 -34.87 18.11 16.71
N GLY A 798 -35.25 18.96 15.76
CA GLY A 798 -36.61 19.01 15.22
C GLY A 798 -36.76 18.06 14.01
N HIS A 799 -37.76 18.31 13.16
CA HIS A 799 -37.99 17.51 11.93
C HIS A 799 -36.96 17.74 10.80
N THR A 800 -35.91 18.53 11.04
CA THR A 800 -34.86 18.82 10.05
C THR A 800 -33.59 18.06 10.43
N PRO A 801 -32.94 17.31 9.53
CA PRO A 801 -31.66 16.70 9.84
C PRO A 801 -30.54 17.74 10.02
N TYR A 802 -29.53 17.43 10.82
CA TYR A 802 -28.26 18.15 10.75
C TYR A 802 -27.52 17.73 9.48
N VAL A 803 -27.08 18.68 8.66
CA VAL A 803 -26.30 18.41 7.44
C VAL A 803 -25.13 19.39 7.31
N GLU A 804 -23.94 18.84 7.04
CA GLU A 804 -22.77 19.58 6.60
C GLU A 804 -22.23 19.02 5.28
N VAL A 805 -21.82 19.93 4.40
CA VAL A 805 -21.24 19.58 3.10
C VAL A 805 -19.85 20.18 2.99
N GLY A 806 -18.93 19.47 2.36
CA GLY A 806 -17.57 19.92 2.15
C GLY A 806 -17.17 19.83 0.69
N VAL A 807 -16.40 20.82 0.24
CA VAL A 807 -15.66 20.76 -1.02
C VAL A 807 -14.18 20.83 -0.67
N GLY A 808 -13.44 19.84 -1.15
CA GLY A 808 -12.04 19.65 -0.83
C GLY A 808 -11.16 19.60 -2.06
N VAL A 809 -9.91 20.04 -1.85
CA VAL A 809 -8.80 19.81 -2.75
C VAL A 809 -7.80 18.93 -2.02
N GLU A 810 -7.56 17.75 -2.56
CA GLU A 810 -6.49 16.89 -2.10
C GLU A 810 -5.32 16.88 -3.08
N ASN A 811 -4.28 16.17 -2.67
CA ASN A 811 -3.02 16.08 -3.37
C ASN A 811 -2.19 17.38 -3.37
N ILE A 812 -2.43 18.27 -2.42
CA ILE A 812 -1.60 19.47 -2.22
C ILE A 812 -0.25 19.01 -1.67
N LEU A 813 0.84 19.32 -2.39
CA LEU A 813 2.20 18.84 -2.06
C LEU A 813 2.29 17.31 -1.87
N LYS A 814 1.40 16.54 -2.53
CA LYS A 814 1.31 15.07 -2.45
C LYS A 814 0.84 14.46 -1.12
N VAL A 815 0.56 15.27 -0.09
CA VAL A 815 0.27 14.75 1.27
C VAL A 815 -0.88 15.47 1.99
N LEU A 816 -1.25 16.67 1.54
CA LEU A 816 -2.24 17.51 2.20
C LEU A 816 -3.57 17.50 1.43
N ARG A 817 -4.64 17.33 2.19
CA ARG A 817 -6.02 17.64 1.77
C ARG A 817 -6.53 18.82 2.59
N VAL A 818 -7.22 19.72 1.90
CA VAL A 818 -7.88 20.88 2.51
C VAL A 818 -9.34 20.86 2.08
N ASP A 819 -10.24 20.80 3.06
CA ASP A 819 -11.69 20.86 2.86
C ASP A 819 -12.21 22.17 3.41
N TYR A 820 -13.07 22.83 2.63
CA TYR A 820 -13.90 23.89 3.15
C TYR A 820 -15.31 23.34 3.35
N VAL A 821 -15.78 23.37 4.60
CA VAL A 821 -17.01 22.73 5.05
C VAL A 821 -18.03 23.80 5.39
N TRP A 822 -19.29 23.59 5.04
CA TRP A 822 -20.44 24.43 5.36
C TRP A 822 -21.50 23.64 6.09
N ARG A 823 -22.07 24.27 7.12
CA ARG A 823 -23.25 23.78 7.82
C ARG A 823 -24.49 24.30 7.11
N LEU A 824 -25.35 23.39 6.64
CA LEU A 824 -26.54 23.75 5.86
C LEU A 824 -27.77 24.00 6.74
N THR A 825 -27.89 23.28 7.85
CA THR A 825 -29.07 23.33 8.74
C THR A 825 -28.71 23.82 10.13
N TYR A 826 -29.73 24.21 10.93
CA TYR A 826 -29.55 24.72 12.29
C TYR A 826 -28.56 25.88 12.39
N ARG A 827 -28.62 26.84 11.44
CA ARG A 827 -27.64 27.94 11.30
C ARG A 827 -27.90 29.12 12.24
N ASP A 828 -29.01 29.09 12.97
CA ASP A 828 -29.44 30.17 13.85
C ASP A 828 -29.17 29.88 15.34
N LEU A 829 -28.60 28.72 15.65
CA LEU A 829 -28.18 28.39 17.01
C LEU A 829 -27.01 29.29 17.45
N PRO A 830 -26.96 29.70 18.73
CA PRO A 830 -25.88 30.56 19.24
C PRO A 830 -24.55 29.79 19.31
N ASN A 831 -23.43 30.51 19.14
CA ASN A 831 -22.07 29.97 19.31
C ASN A 831 -21.74 28.75 18.43
N ILE A 832 -22.26 28.71 17.21
CA ILE A 832 -21.95 27.67 16.21
C ILE A 832 -21.01 28.19 15.12
N ASP A 833 -20.25 27.27 14.52
CA ASP A 833 -19.54 27.54 13.27
C ASP A 833 -20.46 27.29 12.07
N LYS A 834 -20.61 28.28 11.19
CA LYS A 834 -21.40 28.15 9.95
C LYS A 834 -20.57 27.56 8.80
N SER A 835 -19.26 27.73 8.86
CA SER A 835 -18.30 27.21 7.89
C SER A 835 -16.91 27.13 8.50
N GLY A 836 -16.04 26.27 7.97
CA GLY A 836 -14.66 26.18 8.46
C GLY A 836 -13.74 25.40 7.52
N LEU A 837 -12.44 25.67 7.67
CA LEU A 837 -11.39 24.92 6.98
C LEU A 837 -11.01 23.69 7.78
N ARG A 838 -10.84 22.54 7.11
CA ARG A 838 -10.35 21.30 7.69
C ARG A 838 -9.17 20.79 6.87
N ILE A 839 -8.22 20.17 7.55
CA ILE A 839 -7.02 19.63 6.93
C ILE A 839 -6.89 18.14 7.22
N SER A 840 -6.32 17.39 6.30
CA SER A 840 -5.90 16.02 6.56
C SER A 840 -4.53 15.81 5.95
N LEU A 841 -3.67 15.13 6.70
CA LEU A 841 -2.43 14.59 6.16
C LEU A 841 -2.67 13.12 5.88
N HIS A 842 -2.73 12.76 4.60
CA HIS A 842 -2.78 11.37 4.18
C HIS A 842 -1.91 11.17 2.96
N MET A 843 -1.02 10.17 3.04
CA MET A 843 -0.21 9.75 1.91
C MET A 843 -1.02 8.76 1.10
N THR A 844 -1.35 9.13 -0.14
CA THR A 844 -2.02 8.27 -1.11
C THR A 844 -1.21 8.25 -2.39
N PHE A 845 -1.18 7.10 -3.07
CA PHE A 845 -0.63 6.99 -4.41
C PHE A 845 -1.54 7.72 -5.41
#